data_AF-A0A9D6NP90-F1
#
_entry.id   AF-A0A9D6NP90-F1
#
_cell.length_a   1.000
_cell.length_b   1.000
_cell.length_c   1.000
_cell.angle_alpha   90.00
_cell.angle_beta   90.00
_cell.angle_gamma   90.00
#
_symmetry.space_group_name_H-M   'P 1'
#
loop_
_entity.id
_entity.type
_entity.pdbx_description
1 polymer ?
#
loop_
_entity_poly.entity_id
_entity_poly.type
_entity_poly.pdbx_seq_one_letter_code
_entity_poly.pdbx_strand_id
1 'polypeptide(L)'
;MGRQRECIGVVLLAILILQTTAVFASSEENGKDTGHRRHSAHPVGRTLPGVPQPRIVIKDYQCTIDTPVVPDERVVLTTVGIEHEENGETEFHPFVSIAVDKTFPEAPDGQWMAVWNLGVKSPGLLSRLRAIIPGFRATKHVREKELRQLDDELENFDEAKREVKVPEPYLDATHLYRRSTMGLVLAAITRGLDIANVFYPLQLMFRNYLIHRKDNQERAFQQGYVGLTWYGDLSNMTPEQEPLSPDAIQEIKFRLLANRSVLGRWMDRQMRDEFVFQFENQLRDHLWGTSSFLAGAANEYHLAYEELHRATESGVPIALGGILYYDPAVAPAPDRVKWSLANPFDLTYNPFTDPAVQRAAQASPGSKIPLAIYVYQSNHALKPIIVVDFFRRDNPRVRESARYWRKLANEAIAASDLGLFYSIVNRSLNFAANRKTSTWFSAKGPALGVEELRLSLEGHLYFEPETADVLLDQIDRRVVNPLVQPGRIQRLRAELHYQALLANGGEAVLHAARQVREKLIREVTENRQRPLASSDYAIYRQSVRKQPHLRRLETFLSDQFAGSVLTDHLIEALKGLSAEADGHDREVIDVLMRFRQRLENQFRAQELANHPINWELNALIARTDATLDRLYRASGKGPTELKHDLAKLAQQQAKEEAEAEAKWQKRHAKQFAQELDQQVKFLQRFVKDGADLTTFSPWYVTRALDFFRQVPEAISANPRVADKYRQEESRIRGLLNQVAQKLAAYRPPTGAEWLEEERFYCLEAVREVQTVLMAAAPERPPSPITGSLGVSAGSTLHQP
;
A
#
# COMPACT_ATOMS: atom_id res chain seq x y z
N MET A 1 3.83 -40.71 27.15
CA MET A 1 3.16 -41.36 26.01
C MET A 1 1.76 -40.82 25.69
N GLY A 2 1.00 -40.25 26.62
CA GLY A 2 -0.34 -39.66 26.34
C GLY A 2 -0.34 -38.48 25.35
N ARG A 3 0.59 -37.53 25.49
CA ARG A 3 0.70 -36.35 24.60
C ARG A 3 1.05 -36.67 23.13
N GLN A 4 1.78 -37.76 22.88
CA GLN A 4 2.03 -38.21 21.50
C GLN A 4 0.77 -38.80 20.85
N ARG A 5 -0.09 -39.48 21.63
CA ARG A 5 -1.36 -40.05 21.13
C ARG A 5 -2.40 -38.99 20.79
N GLU A 6 -2.47 -37.91 21.56
CA GLU A 6 -3.36 -36.77 21.26
C GLU A 6 -2.89 -35.97 20.03
N CYS A 7 -1.57 -35.75 19.87
CA CYS A 7 -1.01 -35.16 18.66
C CYS A 7 -1.23 -36.05 17.44
N ILE A 8 -1.09 -37.38 17.56
CA ILE A 8 -1.39 -38.33 16.48
C ILE A 8 -2.89 -38.30 16.14
N GLY A 9 -3.79 -38.15 17.11
CA GLY A 9 -5.23 -38.03 16.88
C GLY A 9 -5.63 -36.77 16.11
N VAL A 10 -5.05 -35.61 16.46
CA VAL A 10 -5.27 -34.35 15.74
C VAL A 10 -4.63 -34.36 14.34
N VAL A 11 -3.48 -35.03 14.19
CA VAL A 11 -2.80 -35.22 12.89
C VAL A 11 -3.54 -36.22 12.01
N LEU A 12 -4.07 -37.31 12.57
CA LEU A 12 -4.95 -38.24 11.85
C LEU A 12 -6.24 -37.55 11.44
N LEU A 13 -6.80 -36.66 12.27
CA LEU A 13 -7.94 -35.83 11.91
C LEU A 13 -7.58 -34.85 10.77
N ALA A 14 -6.41 -34.21 10.81
CA ALA A 14 -5.94 -33.31 9.74
C ALA A 14 -5.62 -34.07 8.43
N ILE A 15 -5.06 -35.28 8.50
CA ILE A 15 -4.83 -36.16 7.36
C ILE A 15 -6.15 -36.71 6.82
N LEU A 16 -7.11 -37.09 7.69
CA LEU A 16 -8.46 -37.47 7.27
C LEU A 16 -9.16 -36.27 6.62
N ILE A 17 -9.03 -35.05 7.16
CA ILE A 17 -9.59 -33.84 6.57
C ILE A 17 -8.90 -33.54 5.23
N LEU A 18 -7.59 -33.71 5.09
CA LEU A 18 -6.86 -33.53 3.83
C LEU A 18 -7.20 -34.60 2.79
N GLN A 19 -7.35 -35.86 3.19
CA GLN A 19 -7.75 -36.96 2.30
C GLN A 19 -9.23 -36.86 1.92
N THR A 20 -10.11 -36.53 2.87
CA THR A 20 -11.53 -36.29 2.54
C THR A 20 -11.70 -35.02 1.72
N THR A 21 -10.96 -33.94 1.93
CA THR A 21 -11.04 -32.74 1.07
C THR A 21 -10.40 -32.92 -0.31
N ALA A 22 -9.39 -33.78 -0.44
CA ALA A 22 -8.83 -34.19 -1.74
C ALA A 22 -9.78 -35.14 -2.51
N VAL A 23 -10.47 -36.03 -1.79
CA VAL A 23 -11.50 -36.93 -2.36
C VAL A 23 -12.80 -36.18 -2.64
N PHE A 24 -13.20 -35.17 -1.85
CA PHE A 24 -14.34 -34.31 -2.16
C PHE A 24 -14.06 -33.36 -3.34
N ALA A 25 -12.81 -32.92 -3.51
CA ALA A 25 -12.39 -32.19 -4.72
C ALA A 25 -12.32 -33.07 -5.98
N SER A 26 -12.34 -34.40 -5.85
CA SER A 26 -12.47 -35.34 -6.99
C SER A 26 -13.83 -36.07 -7.04
N SER A 27 -14.69 -35.91 -6.03
CA SER A 27 -16.00 -36.57 -5.93
C SER A 27 -17.17 -35.67 -6.33
N GLU A 28 -16.93 -34.38 -6.55
CA GLU A 28 -17.88 -33.50 -7.28
C GLU A 28 -17.81 -33.70 -8.81
N GLU A 29 -17.09 -34.72 -9.31
CA GLU A 29 -17.19 -35.18 -10.70
C GLU A 29 -18.41 -36.10 -10.96
N ASN A 30 -19.16 -36.51 -9.92
CA ASN A 30 -20.35 -37.37 -10.08
C ASN A 30 -21.57 -36.79 -9.36
N GLY A 31 -22.08 -35.67 -9.88
CA GLY A 31 -23.37 -35.10 -9.49
C GLY A 31 -24.23 -34.89 -10.74
N LYS A 32 -25.22 -35.76 -10.90
CA LYS A 32 -26.27 -35.79 -11.93
C LYS A 32 -26.57 -34.45 -12.63
N ASP A 33 -26.57 -34.52 -13.96
CA ASP A 33 -27.33 -33.70 -14.90
C ASP A 33 -28.58 -33.10 -14.22
N THR A 34 -28.46 -31.85 -13.80
CA THR A 34 -29.60 -31.02 -13.43
C THR A 34 -29.43 -29.69 -14.15
N GLY A 35 -30.02 -29.63 -15.34
CA GLY A 35 -30.34 -28.39 -16.05
C GLY A 35 -29.13 -27.59 -16.51
N HIS A 36 -28.60 -27.94 -17.68
CA HIS A 36 -27.85 -27.01 -18.51
C HIS A 36 -28.66 -25.72 -18.76
N ARG A 37 -28.48 -24.68 -17.95
CA ARG A 37 -28.53 -23.32 -18.49
C ARG A 37 -27.28 -23.13 -19.34
N ARG A 38 -27.44 -23.39 -20.64
CA ARG A 38 -26.49 -22.99 -21.69
C ARG A 38 -26.35 -21.47 -21.60
N HIS A 39 -25.32 -20.99 -20.91
CA HIS A 39 -24.86 -19.63 -21.08
C HIS A 39 -23.77 -19.67 -22.15
N SER A 40 -24.16 -19.29 -23.36
CA SER A 40 -23.28 -18.99 -24.49
C SER A 40 -22.14 -18.10 -24.01
N ALA A 41 -20.94 -18.36 -24.54
CA ALA A 41 -19.83 -17.42 -24.49
C ALA A 41 -20.21 -16.16 -25.30
N HIS A 42 -21.02 -15.30 -24.70
CA HIS A 42 -21.28 -13.97 -25.25
C HIS A 42 -20.03 -13.10 -25.05
N PRO A 43 -19.77 -12.14 -25.97
CA PRO A 43 -18.77 -11.12 -25.73
C PRO A 43 -19.03 -10.50 -24.36
N VAL A 44 -17.97 -10.24 -23.59
CA VAL A 44 -18.08 -9.53 -22.32
C VAL A 44 -18.75 -8.18 -22.64
N GLY A 45 -20.04 -8.07 -22.33
CA GLY A 45 -20.86 -6.91 -22.66
C GLY A 45 -20.29 -5.69 -21.96
N ARG A 46 -19.54 -4.89 -22.72
CA ARG A 46 -19.17 -3.54 -22.32
C ARG A 46 -20.33 -2.64 -22.70
N THR A 47 -20.63 -1.68 -21.83
CA THR A 47 -21.64 -0.65 -22.08
C THR A 47 -21.43 -0.03 -23.46
N LEU A 48 -22.44 -0.18 -24.32
CA LEU A 48 -22.42 0.34 -25.68
C LEU A 48 -22.40 1.88 -25.67
N PRO A 49 -21.71 2.54 -26.62
CA PRO A 49 -21.81 3.98 -26.78
C PRO A 49 -23.26 4.37 -27.13
N GLY A 50 -23.90 5.19 -26.29
CA GLY A 50 -25.26 5.72 -26.50
C GLY A 50 -26.28 5.43 -25.40
N VAL A 51 -25.96 4.55 -24.43
CA VAL A 51 -26.73 4.37 -23.18
C VAL A 51 -26.13 5.31 -22.12
N PRO A 52 -26.93 6.00 -21.28
CA PRO A 52 -26.39 6.78 -20.16
C PRO A 52 -25.51 5.88 -19.30
N GLN A 53 -24.20 6.16 -19.32
CA GLN A 53 -23.23 5.27 -18.71
C GLN A 53 -23.24 5.46 -17.19
N PRO A 54 -23.07 4.37 -16.42
CA PRO A 54 -22.77 4.46 -15.00
C PRO A 54 -21.61 5.43 -14.78
N ARG A 55 -21.79 6.37 -13.87
CA ARG A 55 -20.79 7.39 -13.57
C ARG A 55 -20.56 7.47 -12.07
N ILE A 56 -19.31 7.70 -11.70
CA ILE A 56 -18.97 7.99 -10.31
C ILE A 56 -19.43 9.42 -10.02
N VAL A 57 -20.11 9.64 -8.90
CA VAL A 57 -20.59 10.96 -8.47
C VAL A 57 -20.36 11.21 -6.98
N ILE A 58 -20.43 12.48 -6.60
CA ILE A 58 -20.47 12.93 -5.22
C ILE A 58 -21.87 13.49 -4.95
N LYS A 59 -22.54 12.99 -3.91
CA LYS A 59 -23.82 13.51 -3.43
C LYS A 59 -23.66 14.16 -2.07
N ASP A 60 -24.19 15.37 -1.96
CA ASP A 60 -24.17 16.15 -0.75
C ASP A 60 -25.56 16.23 -0.14
N TYR A 61 -25.66 15.90 1.14
CA TYR A 61 -26.87 15.98 1.93
C TYR A 61 -26.65 16.84 3.15
N GLN A 62 -27.37 17.95 3.26
CA GLN A 62 -27.33 18.80 4.44
C GLN A 62 -28.22 18.24 5.53
N CYS A 63 -27.65 17.99 6.72
CA CYS A 63 -28.42 17.51 7.86
C CYS A 63 -29.44 18.57 8.31
N THR A 64 -30.63 18.12 8.70
CA THR A 64 -31.65 18.95 9.34
C THR A 64 -31.27 19.14 10.81
N ILE A 65 -31.35 20.38 11.29
CA ILE A 65 -30.92 20.75 12.64
C ILE A 65 -32.08 21.46 13.33
N ASP A 66 -32.80 20.73 14.17
CA ASP A 66 -33.94 21.27 14.92
C ASP A 66 -33.49 22.15 16.08
N THR A 67 -32.43 21.73 16.79
CA THR A 67 -31.84 22.46 17.92
C THR A 67 -30.34 22.65 17.69
N PRO A 68 -29.90 23.81 17.18
CA PRO A 68 -28.49 24.08 16.97
C PRO A 68 -27.75 24.23 18.31
N VAL A 69 -26.57 23.63 18.43
CA VAL A 69 -25.69 23.77 19.61
C VAL A 69 -24.88 25.07 19.53
N VAL A 70 -24.63 25.55 18.32
CA VAL A 70 -23.89 26.78 18.03
C VAL A 70 -24.59 27.57 16.93
N PRO A 71 -24.40 28.91 16.86
CA PRO A 71 -24.95 29.71 15.78
C PRO A 71 -24.51 29.18 14.42
N ASP A 72 -25.43 29.20 13.45
CA ASP A 72 -25.19 28.79 12.07
C ASP A 72 -24.64 27.35 11.91
N GLU A 73 -24.97 26.46 12.85
CA GLU A 73 -24.57 25.06 12.78
C GLU A 73 -24.99 24.46 11.44
N ARG A 74 -24.01 23.91 10.72
CA ARG A 74 -24.22 23.30 9.40
C ARG A 74 -23.34 22.08 9.26
N VAL A 75 -23.97 20.92 9.09
CA VAL A 75 -23.29 19.66 8.81
C VAL A 75 -23.80 19.11 7.49
N VAL A 76 -22.88 18.69 6.62
CA VAL A 76 -23.15 18.11 5.31
C VAL A 76 -22.55 16.71 5.27
N LEU A 77 -23.36 15.71 4.93
CA LEU A 77 -22.89 14.38 4.59
C LEU A 77 -22.58 14.34 3.10
N THR A 78 -21.31 14.22 2.75
CA THR A 78 -20.90 14.00 1.36
C THR A 78 -20.63 12.53 1.11
N THR A 79 -21.14 11.98 0.01
CA THR A 79 -21.06 10.56 -0.29
C THR A 79 -20.61 10.32 -1.72
N VAL A 80 -19.51 9.57 -1.89
CA VAL A 80 -19.07 9.08 -3.19
C VAL A 80 -19.73 7.74 -3.48
N GLY A 81 -20.26 7.62 -4.69
CA GLY A 81 -20.96 6.42 -5.17
C GLY A 81 -20.97 6.36 -6.69
N ILE A 82 -21.66 5.38 -7.24
CA ILE A 82 -21.95 5.31 -8.67
C ILE A 82 -23.43 5.55 -8.90
N GLU A 83 -23.74 6.42 -9.86
CA GLU A 83 -25.08 6.55 -10.43
C GLU A 83 -25.18 5.76 -11.72
N HIS A 84 -26.28 5.04 -11.90
CA HIS A 84 -26.66 4.49 -13.19
C HIS A 84 -28.17 4.61 -13.41
N GLU A 85 -28.59 4.60 -14.67
CA GLU A 85 -30.00 4.51 -15.00
C GLU A 85 -30.43 3.05 -15.04
N GLU A 86 -31.45 2.71 -14.26
CA GLU A 86 -32.13 1.42 -14.29
C GLU A 86 -33.64 1.67 -14.42
N ASN A 87 -34.27 1.06 -15.43
CA ASN A 87 -35.71 1.21 -15.71
C ASN A 87 -36.23 2.66 -15.84
N GLY A 88 -35.37 3.62 -16.20
CA GLY A 88 -35.71 5.03 -16.34
C GLY A 88 -35.61 5.84 -15.04
N GLU A 89 -35.17 5.22 -13.94
CA GLU A 89 -34.85 5.89 -12.68
C GLU A 89 -33.33 5.91 -12.46
N THR A 90 -32.82 6.99 -11.86
CA THR A 90 -31.40 7.07 -11.49
C THR A 90 -31.19 6.41 -10.15
N GLU A 91 -30.58 5.23 -10.16
CA GLU A 91 -30.15 4.55 -8.95
C GLU A 91 -28.78 5.07 -8.50
N PHE A 92 -28.57 5.14 -7.18
CA PHE A 92 -27.30 5.57 -6.59
C PHE A 92 -26.77 4.52 -5.63
N HIS A 93 -25.63 3.93 -5.97
CA HIS A 93 -24.96 2.95 -5.15
C HIS A 93 -23.82 3.61 -4.35
N PRO A 94 -23.95 3.78 -3.01
CA PRO A 94 -23.03 4.56 -2.20
C PRO A 94 -21.88 3.72 -1.65
N PHE A 95 -20.66 4.28 -1.59
CA PHE A 95 -19.47 3.56 -1.10
C PHE A 95 -18.91 4.13 0.20
N VAL A 96 -18.59 5.42 0.20
CA VAL A 96 -17.95 6.12 1.32
C VAL A 96 -18.70 7.41 1.57
N SER A 97 -19.10 7.62 2.82
CA SER A 97 -19.69 8.89 3.27
C SER A 97 -18.75 9.59 4.24
N ILE A 98 -18.68 10.92 4.14
CA ILE A 98 -17.87 11.79 4.98
C ILE A 98 -18.79 12.86 5.57
N ALA A 99 -18.80 12.98 6.90
CA ALA A 99 -19.44 14.11 7.57
C ALA A 99 -18.51 15.31 7.51
N VAL A 100 -19.03 16.43 7.03
CA VAL A 100 -18.33 17.70 6.88
C VAL A 100 -19.05 18.75 7.71
N ASP A 101 -18.32 19.35 8.62
CA ASP A 101 -18.79 20.46 9.42
C ASP A 101 -18.49 21.78 8.72
N LYS A 102 -19.53 22.48 8.28
CA LYS A 102 -19.47 23.81 7.65
C LYS A 102 -19.95 24.92 8.60
N THR A 103 -20.02 24.62 9.90
CA THR A 103 -20.48 25.57 10.92
C THR A 103 -19.57 26.78 11.06
N PHE A 104 -18.26 26.63 10.85
CA PHE A 104 -17.31 27.72 10.97
C PHE A 104 -17.05 28.34 9.59
N PRO A 105 -17.47 29.59 9.34
CA PRO A 105 -17.27 30.24 8.04
C PRO A 105 -15.80 30.42 7.67
N GLU A 106 -14.90 30.24 8.63
CA GLU A 106 -13.46 30.37 8.43
C GLU A 106 -12.79 29.11 7.91
N ALA A 107 -13.53 28.01 7.88
CA ALA A 107 -13.24 26.86 7.03
C ALA A 107 -14.30 26.85 5.90
N PRO A 108 -14.13 27.63 4.83
CA PRO A 108 -15.12 27.70 3.74
C PRO A 108 -15.36 26.33 3.09
N ASP A 109 -14.32 25.49 3.05
CA ASP A 109 -14.37 24.11 2.54
C ASP A 109 -14.81 23.10 3.62
N GLY A 110 -15.24 23.58 4.79
CA GLY A 110 -15.62 22.76 5.93
C GLY A 110 -14.47 21.96 6.57
N GLN A 111 -14.82 21.26 7.64
CA GLN A 111 -13.92 20.34 8.35
C GLN A 111 -14.49 18.94 8.33
N TRP A 112 -13.73 17.96 7.84
CA TRP A 112 -14.16 16.58 7.94
C TRP A 112 -14.20 16.13 9.40
N MET A 113 -15.24 15.39 9.77
CA MET A 113 -15.48 14.94 11.15
C MET A 113 -15.40 13.42 11.28
N ALA A 114 -16.04 12.70 10.36
CA ALA A 114 -16.16 11.25 10.39
C ALA A 114 -16.29 10.68 8.98
N VAL A 115 -15.79 9.47 8.78
CA VAL A 115 -15.83 8.73 7.52
C VAL A 115 -16.47 7.38 7.77
N TRP A 116 -17.46 7.01 6.97
CA TRP A 116 -18.09 5.69 6.96
C TRP A 116 -17.72 4.94 5.69
N ASN A 117 -17.33 3.67 5.85
CA ASN A 117 -17.21 2.74 4.74
C ASN A 117 -18.48 1.87 4.72
N LEU A 118 -19.37 2.14 3.77
CA LEU A 118 -20.77 1.70 3.83
C LEU A 118 -20.95 0.20 3.55
N GLY A 119 -20.09 -0.40 2.72
CA GLY A 119 -20.15 -1.85 2.46
C GLY A 119 -19.57 -2.73 3.57
N VAL A 120 -18.87 -2.14 4.55
CA VAL A 120 -18.16 -2.91 5.60
C VAL A 120 -19.04 -3.11 6.83
N LYS A 121 -19.29 -4.39 7.15
CA LYS A 121 -19.95 -4.79 8.41
C LYS A 121 -19.04 -5.65 9.27
N SER A 122 -19.12 -5.43 10.59
CA SER A 122 -18.42 -6.26 11.57
C SER A 122 -18.83 -7.74 11.43
N PRO A 123 -17.87 -8.69 11.35
CA PRO A 123 -18.19 -10.10 11.21
C PRO A 123 -18.99 -10.62 12.42
N GLY A 124 -20.06 -11.37 12.17
CA GLY A 124 -20.84 -12.04 13.21
C GLY A 124 -20.09 -13.17 13.92
N LEU A 125 -20.61 -13.64 15.05
CA LEU A 125 -19.97 -14.66 15.89
C LEU A 125 -19.64 -15.94 15.12
N LEU A 126 -20.59 -16.45 14.33
CA LEU A 126 -20.41 -17.66 13.52
C LEU A 126 -19.27 -17.51 12.50
N SER A 127 -19.17 -16.34 11.85
CA SER A 127 -18.08 -16.04 10.91
C SER A 127 -16.73 -16.00 11.61
N ARG A 128 -16.67 -15.44 12.83
CA ARG A 128 -15.45 -15.44 13.66
C ARG A 128 -15.05 -16.85 14.08
N LEU A 129 -16.01 -17.68 14.51
CA LEU A 129 -15.76 -19.09 14.85
C LEU A 129 -15.24 -19.87 13.64
N ARG A 130 -15.84 -19.67 12.46
CA ARG A 130 -15.39 -20.29 11.21
C ARG A 130 -13.99 -19.84 10.80
N ALA A 131 -13.65 -18.56 11.02
CA ALA A 131 -12.30 -18.03 10.77
C ALA A 131 -11.23 -18.63 11.69
N ILE A 132 -11.61 -19.23 12.81
CA ILE A 132 -10.67 -19.92 13.70
C ILE A 132 -10.32 -21.31 13.16
N ILE A 133 -11.28 -22.00 12.51
CA ILE A 133 -11.13 -23.39 12.06
C ILE A 133 -10.18 -23.47 10.84
N PRO A 134 -9.00 -24.11 10.96
CA PRO A 134 -8.08 -24.33 9.84
C PRO A 134 -8.76 -25.08 8.69
N GLY A 135 -8.61 -24.58 7.46
CA GLY A 135 -9.13 -25.28 6.27
C GLY A 135 -10.65 -25.20 6.07
N PHE A 136 -11.37 -24.44 6.90
CA PHE A 136 -12.78 -24.22 6.69
C PHE A 136 -13.00 -23.44 5.38
N ARG A 137 -13.55 -24.12 4.37
CA ARG A 137 -13.81 -23.59 3.03
C ARG A 137 -15.31 -23.52 2.77
N ALA A 138 -16.03 -22.61 3.44
CA ALA A 138 -17.38 -22.31 2.98
C ALA A 138 -17.32 -21.28 1.86
N THR A 139 -17.74 -21.66 0.66
CA THR A 139 -18.23 -20.69 -0.31
C THR A 139 -19.45 -20.03 0.31
N LYS A 140 -19.34 -18.74 0.65
CA LYS A 140 -20.50 -17.97 1.09
C LYS A 140 -21.43 -17.82 -0.11
N HIS A 141 -22.32 -18.77 -0.27
CA HIS A 141 -23.45 -18.60 -1.17
C HIS A 141 -24.30 -17.49 -0.59
N VAL A 142 -24.62 -16.53 -1.45
CA VAL A 142 -25.62 -15.53 -1.15
C VAL A 142 -26.91 -16.27 -0.81
N ARG A 143 -27.41 -16.12 0.41
CA ARG A 143 -28.66 -16.75 0.81
C ARG A 143 -29.78 -15.87 0.27
N GLU A 144 -30.61 -16.39 -0.63
CA GLU A 144 -31.76 -15.64 -1.16
C GLU A 144 -32.64 -15.05 -0.06
N LYS A 145 -32.82 -15.79 1.06
CA LYS A 145 -33.55 -15.28 2.22
C LYS A 145 -32.90 -14.04 2.85
N GLU A 146 -31.57 -13.99 2.92
CA GLU A 146 -30.84 -12.82 3.47
C GLU A 146 -30.90 -11.64 2.51
N LEU A 147 -30.85 -11.87 1.19
CA LEU A 147 -31.10 -10.81 0.19
C LEU A 147 -32.51 -10.26 0.34
N ARG A 148 -33.53 -11.12 0.24
CA ARG A 148 -34.94 -10.70 0.37
C ARG A 148 -35.21 -9.96 1.67
N GLN A 149 -34.58 -10.36 2.78
CA GLN A 149 -34.70 -9.62 4.04
C GLN A 149 -34.11 -8.21 3.98
N LEU A 150 -32.96 -8.03 3.30
CA LEU A 150 -32.36 -6.71 3.13
C LEU A 150 -33.15 -5.87 2.11
N ASP A 151 -33.65 -6.50 1.05
CA ASP A 151 -34.55 -5.86 0.07
C ASP A 151 -35.85 -5.42 0.75
N ASP A 152 -36.51 -6.30 1.51
CA ASP A 152 -37.70 -5.98 2.31
C ASP A 152 -37.41 -4.86 3.32
N GLU A 153 -36.21 -4.82 3.91
CA GLU A 153 -35.77 -3.76 4.82
C GLU A 153 -35.54 -2.42 4.11
N LEU A 154 -35.05 -2.43 2.86
CA LEU A 154 -34.87 -1.26 1.99
C LEU A 154 -36.23 -0.73 1.51
N GLU A 155 -37.09 -1.61 1.00
CA GLU A 155 -38.41 -1.25 0.49
C GLU A 155 -39.34 -0.71 1.59
N ASN A 156 -39.26 -1.30 2.78
CA ASN A 156 -40.06 -0.90 3.95
C ASN A 156 -39.25 -0.03 4.93
N PHE A 157 -38.25 0.70 4.45
CA PHE A 157 -37.48 1.61 5.29
C PHE A 157 -38.37 2.76 5.76
N ASP A 158 -38.96 2.59 6.95
CA ASP A 158 -39.81 3.59 7.60
C ASP A 158 -38.98 4.36 8.64
N GLU A 159 -38.56 5.57 8.27
CA GLU A 159 -37.79 6.49 9.11
C GLU A 159 -38.45 6.72 10.48
N ALA A 160 -39.79 6.66 10.56
CA ALA A 160 -40.55 6.99 11.75
C ALA A 160 -40.81 5.82 12.72
N LYS A 161 -40.55 4.55 12.32
CA LYS A 161 -40.99 3.37 13.10
C LYS A 161 -39.88 2.46 13.65
N ARG A 162 -38.61 2.69 13.33
CA ARG A 162 -37.50 1.86 13.81
C ARG A 162 -36.39 2.71 14.42
N GLU A 163 -35.79 2.24 15.52
CA GLU A 163 -34.44 2.67 15.90
C GLU A 163 -33.50 2.30 14.77
N VAL A 164 -33.28 3.24 13.85
CA VAL A 164 -32.41 3.05 12.69
C VAL A 164 -30.99 2.81 13.20
N LYS A 165 -30.49 1.59 13.00
CA LYS A 165 -29.19 1.19 13.52
C LYS A 165 -28.07 1.73 12.62
N VAL A 166 -27.59 2.93 12.94
CA VAL A 166 -26.53 3.61 12.20
C VAL A 166 -25.17 2.93 12.43
N PRO A 167 -24.36 2.72 11.37
CA PRO A 167 -23.01 2.16 11.52
C PRO A 167 -22.08 3.11 12.28
N GLU A 168 -21.15 2.54 13.06
CA GLU A 168 -20.07 3.34 13.67
C GLU A 168 -19.14 3.90 12.58
N PRO A 169 -18.60 5.13 12.76
CA PRO A 169 -17.59 5.67 11.87
C PRO A 169 -16.40 4.73 11.70
N TYR A 170 -15.95 4.57 10.46
CA TYR A 170 -14.75 3.82 10.11
C TYR A 170 -13.47 4.55 10.53
N LEU A 171 -13.48 5.87 10.42
CA LEU A 171 -12.44 6.81 10.84
C LEU A 171 -13.10 8.10 11.32
N ASP A 172 -12.50 8.82 12.28
CA ASP A 172 -12.94 10.16 12.68
C ASP A 172 -11.75 11.10 12.95
N ALA A 173 -12.03 12.40 13.01
CA ALA A 173 -11.01 13.45 13.08
C ALA A 173 -10.29 13.51 14.44
N THR A 174 -10.80 12.83 15.47
CA THR A 174 -10.23 12.84 16.83
C THR A 174 -9.50 11.54 17.15
N HIS A 175 -9.97 10.42 16.60
CA HIS A 175 -9.44 9.10 16.86
C HIS A 175 -8.38 8.77 15.83
N LEU A 176 -7.14 9.10 16.16
CA LEU A 176 -6.04 8.59 15.38
C LEU A 176 -5.89 7.06 15.49
N TYR A 177 -6.35 6.37 16.55
CA TYR A 177 -5.76 5.05 16.87
C TYR A 177 -6.63 3.97 17.57
N ARG A 178 -7.98 4.01 17.53
CA ARG A 178 -8.83 3.04 18.26
C ARG A 178 -8.58 1.56 17.89
N ARG A 179 -7.98 1.28 16.72
CA ARG A 179 -7.64 -0.08 16.27
C ARG A 179 -6.19 -0.52 16.57
N SER A 180 -5.29 0.40 16.93
CA SER A 180 -3.86 0.08 17.12
C SER A 180 -3.56 -0.62 18.45
N THR A 181 -4.30 -0.32 19.52
CA THR A 181 -4.16 -0.98 20.83
C THR A 181 -4.54 -2.44 20.76
N MET A 182 -5.65 -2.77 20.08
CA MET A 182 -6.02 -4.16 19.84
C MET A 182 -5.00 -4.85 18.93
N GLY A 183 -4.47 -4.17 17.90
CA GLY A 183 -3.40 -4.69 17.05
C GLY A 183 -2.10 -4.97 17.82
N LEU A 184 -1.74 -4.11 18.77
CA LEU A 184 -0.61 -4.27 19.67
C LEU A 184 -0.79 -5.40 20.66
N VAL A 185 -1.96 -5.48 21.28
CA VAL A 185 -2.32 -6.57 22.19
C VAL A 185 -2.26 -7.89 21.44
N LEU A 186 -2.81 -7.95 20.22
CA LEU A 186 -2.73 -9.16 19.39
C LEU A 186 -1.29 -9.46 18.97
N ALA A 187 -0.49 -8.46 18.61
CA ALA A 187 0.92 -8.64 18.28
C ALA A 187 1.76 -9.11 19.49
N ALA A 188 1.45 -8.60 20.67
CA ALA A 188 2.04 -9.02 21.94
C ALA A 188 1.63 -10.44 22.31
N ILE A 189 0.35 -10.79 22.10
CA ILE A 189 -0.16 -12.16 22.27
C ILE A 189 0.54 -13.11 21.29
N THR A 190 0.66 -12.75 20.00
CA THR A 190 1.40 -13.59 19.04
C THR A 190 2.85 -13.77 19.46
N ARG A 191 3.56 -12.69 19.83
CA ARG A 191 4.94 -12.79 20.32
C ARG A 191 5.05 -13.63 21.58
N GLY A 192 4.12 -13.47 22.54
CA GLY A 192 4.09 -14.25 23.76
C GLY A 192 3.86 -15.74 23.49
N LEU A 193 2.97 -16.06 22.56
CA LEU A 193 2.75 -17.44 22.10
C LEU A 193 3.97 -18.01 21.35
N ASP A 194 4.68 -17.18 20.58
CA ASP A 194 5.88 -17.58 19.85
C ASP A 194 7.07 -17.82 20.81
N ILE A 195 7.21 -17.00 21.85
CA ILE A 195 8.25 -17.14 22.89
C ILE A 195 8.00 -18.37 23.77
N ALA A 196 6.73 -18.70 24.04
CA ALA A 196 6.37 -19.80 24.92
C ALA A 196 6.78 -21.19 24.37
N ASN A 197 7.07 -21.32 23.07
CA ASN A 197 7.62 -22.53 22.42
C ASN A 197 6.88 -23.85 22.71
N VAL A 198 5.62 -23.79 23.16
CA VAL A 198 4.75 -24.96 23.39
C VAL A 198 3.75 -25.02 22.25
N PHE A 199 3.91 -26.02 21.37
CA PHE A 199 2.94 -26.28 20.30
C PHE A 199 1.56 -26.56 20.91
N TYR A 200 0.59 -25.67 20.64
CA TYR A 200 -0.77 -25.83 21.10
C TYR A 200 -1.75 -25.59 19.93
N PRO A 201 -2.73 -26.49 19.67
CA PRO A 201 -3.72 -26.32 18.60
C PRO A 201 -4.46 -24.98 18.63
N LEU A 202 -4.66 -24.37 19.81
CA LEU A 202 -5.25 -23.03 19.90
C LEU A 202 -4.36 -21.93 19.30
N GLN A 203 -3.04 -22.09 19.28
CA GLN A 203 -2.13 -21.14 18.62
C GLN A 203 -2.30 -21.15 17.10
N LEU A 204 -2.46 -22.33 16.49
CA LEU A 204 -2.75 -22.46 15.05
C LEU A 204 -4.12 -21.87 14.71
N MET A 205 -5.14 -22.18 15.52
CA MET A 205 -6.49 -21.63 15.43
C MET A 205 -6.51 -20.10 15.53
N PHE A 206 -5.76 -19.53 16.48
CA PHE A 206 -5.64 -18.10 16.67
C PHE A 206 -4.86 -17.43 15.52
N ARG A 207 -3.74 -18.02 15.08
CA ARG A 207 -2.98 -17.53 13.91
C ARG A 207 -3.83 -17.59 12.64
N ASN A 208 -4.65 -18.63 12.46
CA ASN A 208 -5.58 -18.72 11.34
C ASN A 208 -6.63 -17.59 11.37
N TYR A 209 -7.22 -17.34 12.54
CA TYR A 209 -8.13 -16.21 12.74
C TYR A 209 -7.45 -14.87 12.42
N LEU A 210 -6.20 -14.68 12.84
CA LEU A 210 -5.44 -13.46 12.55
C LEU A 210 -5.16 -13.28 11.05
N ILE A 211 -4.89 -14.36 10.31
CA ILE A 211 -4.72 -14.31 8.85
C ILE A 211 -5.99 -13.79 8.19
N HIS A 212 -7.15 -14.39 8.52
CA HIS A 212 -8.45 -13.97 7.97
C HIS A 212 -8.83 -12.56 8.41
N ARG A 213 -8.56 -12.20 9.67
CA ARG A 213 -8.83 -10.86 10.19
C ARG A 213 -8.00 -9.80 9.48
N LYS A 214 -6.70 -10.03 9.31
CA LYS A 214 -5.80 -9.11 8.60
C LYS A 214 -6.27 -8.89 7.17
N ASP A 215 -6.66 -9.97 6.50
CA ASP A 215 -7.19 -9.92 5.15
C ASP A 215 -8.50 -9.10 5.08
N ASN A 216 -9.44 -9.32 5.99
CA ASN A 216 -10.68 -8.54 6.08
C ASN A 216 -10.43 -7.05 6.37
N GLN A 217 -9.48 -6.74 7.25
CA GLN A 217 -9.10 -5.36 7.55
C GLN A 217 -8.48 -4.65 6.34
N GLU A 218 -7.66 -5.36 5.59
CA GLU A 218 -7.00 -4.80 4.41
C GLU A 218 -7.98 -4.57 3.27
N ARG A 219 -8.98 -5.44 3.09
CA ARG A 219 -10.08 -5.20 2.14
C ARG A 219 -10.91 -3.98 2.52
N ALA A 220 -11.27 -3.83 3.80
CA ALA A 220 -11.97 -2.64 4.29
C ALA A 220 -11.12 -1.35 4.12
N PHE A 221 -9.80 -1.44 4.30
CA PHE A 221 -8.89 -0.34 3.99
C PHE A 221 -8.90 0.00 2.50
N GLN A 222 -8.76 -1.00 1.61
CA GLN A 222 -8.76 -0.80 0.17
C GLN A 222 -10.08 -0.17 -0.31
N GLN A 223 -11.22 -0.65 0.17
CA GLN A 223 -12.52 -0.08 -0.18
C GLN A 223 -12.64 1.40 0.23
N GLY A 224 -12.24 1.73 1.47
CA GLY A 224 -12.25 3.12 1.93
C GLY A 224 -11.25 4.01 1.17
N TYR A 225 -10.07 3.48 0.87
CA TYR A 225 -9.02 4.22 0.17
C TYR A 225 -9.39 4.47 -1.30
N VAL A 226 -9.92 3.46 -2.01
CA VAL A 226 -10.42 3.60 -3.39
C VAL A 226 -11.54 4.62 -3.47
N GLY A 227 -12.51 4.59 -2.52
CA GLY A 227 -13.56 5.60 -2.46
C GLY A 227 -13.00 7.03 -2.33
N LEU A 228 -11.98 7.23 -1.49
CA LEU A 228 -11.32 8.54 -1.36
C LEU A 228 -10.47 8.92 -2.59
N THR A 229 -9.91 7.93 -3.29
CA THR A 229 -9.22 8.18 -4.56
C THR A 229 -10.22 8.66 -5.61
N TRP A 230 -11.37 8.00 -5.75
CA TRP A 230 -12.43 8.44 -6.66
C TRP A 230 -13.02 9.80 -6.28
N TYR A 231 -13.20 10.05 -4.99
CA TYR A 231 -13.62 11.36 -4.50
C TYR A 231 -12.63 12.46 -4.94
N GLY A 232 -11.32 12.24 -4.74
CA GLY A 232 -10.29 13.20 -5.14
C GLY A 232 -10.18 13.38 -6.66
N ASP A 233 -10.31 12.29 -7.43
CA ASP A 233 -10.30 12.37 -8.89
C ASP A 233 -11.50 13.20 -9.41
N LEU A 234 -12.68 13.06 -8.79
CA LEU A 234 -13.89 13.80 -9.17
C LEU A 234 -13.88 15.26 -8.71
N SER A 235 -13.43 15.54 -7.49
CA SER A 235 -13.37 16.91 -6.96
C SER A 235 -12.58 17.81 -7.91
N ASN A 236 -11.42 17.30 -8.36
CA ASN A 236 -10.55 18.05 -9.26
C ASN A 236 -11.11 18.23 -10.69
N MET A 237 -12.02 17.36 -11.15
CA MET A 237 -12.70 17.51 -12.44
C MET A 237 -13.91 18.44 -12.40
N THR A 238 -14.61 18.52 -11.26
CA THR A 238 -15.80 19.35 -11.07
C THR A 238 -15.76 20.12 -9.74
N PRO A 239 -14.98 21.21 -9.65
CA PRO A 239 -14.73 21.93 -8.39
C PRO A 239 -15.98 22.61 -7.80
N GLU A 240 -16.99 22.89 -8.64
CA GLU A 240 -18.21 23.60 -8.24
C GLU A 240 -19.13 22.79 -7.30
N GLN A 241 -18.91 21.48 -7.18
CA GLN A 241 -19.71 20.56 -6.37
C GLN A 241 -19.02 20.14 -5.05
N GLU A 242 -17.98 20.86 -4.62
CA GLU A 242 -17.14 20.39 -3.51
C GLU A 242 -17.63 20.80 -2.11
N PRO A 243 -17.80 19.81 -1.21
CA PRO A 243 -17.94 20.09 0.21
C PRO A 243 -16.63 19.98 1.00
N LEU A 244 -15.54 19.42 0.44
CA LEU A 244 -14.24 19.25 1.11
C LEU A 244 -13.08 19.63 0.19
N SER A 245 -12.05 20.27 0.76
CA SER A 245 -10.83 20.61 0.03
C SER A 245 -9.93 19.39 -0.26
N PRO A 246 -9.09 19.45 -1.31
CA PRO A 246 -8.08 18.44 -1.62
C PRO A 246 -7.17 18.08 -0.44
N ASP A 247 -6.78 19.09 0.35
CA ASP A 247 -6.00 18.92 1.58
C ASP A 247 -6.68 18.04 2.62
N ALA A 248 -8.01 18.19 2.78
CA ALA A 248 -8.78 17.39 3.72
C ALA A 248 -8.83 15.92 3.26
N ILE A 249 -8.96 15.68 1.95
CA ILE A 249 -8.90 14.32 1.38
C ILE A 249 -7.52 13.70 1.63
N GLN A 250 -6.43 14.44 1.39
CA GLN A 250 -5.07 13.97 1.65
C GLN A 250 -4.84 13.64 3.13
N GLU A 251 -5.38 14.46 4.04
CA GLU A 251 -5.35 14.17 5.48
C GLU A 251 -6.08 12.87 5.82
N ILE A 252 -7.28 12.65 5.26
CA ILE A 252 -8.03 11.41 5.48
C ILE A 252 -7.26 10.21 4.93
N LYS A 253 -6.70 10.30 3.70
CA LYS A 253 -5.87 9.26 3.08
C LYS A 253 -4.65 8.93 3.95
N PHE A 254 -3.94 9.95 4.44
CA PHE A 254 -2.81 9.77 5.34
C PHE A 254 -3.22 9.06 6.62
N ARG A 255 -4.32 9.47 7.26
CA ARG A 255 -4.80 8.83 8.49
C ARG A 255 -5.22 7.37 8.28
N LEU A 256 -5.76 7.03 7.11
CA LEU A 256 -6.03 5.64 6.75
C LEU A 256 -4.73 4.84 6.62
N LEU A 257 -3.72 5.39 5.95
CA LEU A 257 -2.42 4.74 5.77
C LEU A 257 -1.66 4.60 7.10
N ALA A 258 -1.69 5.63 7.95
CA ALA A 258 -1.13 5.59 9.28
C ALA A 258 -1.82 4.52 10.14
N ASN A 259 -3.15 4.43 10.08
CA ASN A 259 -3.92 3.39 10.79
C ASN A 259 -3.67 1.96 10.29
N ARG A 260 -3.20 1.81 9.04
CA ARG A 260 -2.83 0.52 8.47
C ARG A 260 -1.55 -0.05 9.08
N SER A 261 -0.65 0.81 9.55
CA SER A 261 0.65 0.42 10.11
C SER A 261 0.67 0.48 11.64
N VAL A 262 1.25 -0.53 12.29
CA VAL A 262 1.53 -0.48 13.74
C VAL A 262 2.49 0.67 14.09
N LEU A 263 3.31 1.12 13.13
CA LEU A 263 4.24 2.24 13.30
C LEU A 263 3.62 3.58 12.93
N GLY A 264 2.43 3.61 12.30
CA GLY A 264 1.82 4.86 11.84
C GLY A 264 1.48 5.84 12.97
N ARG A 265 1.35 5.33 14.20
CA ARG A 265 1.22 6.14 15.42
C ARG A 265 2.41 7.03 15.78
N TRP A 266 3.55 6.82 15.15
CA TRP A 266 4.74 7.66 15.30
C TRP A 266 5.08 8.40 14.00
N MET A 267 4.19 8.38 13.00
CA MET A 267 4.37 9.18 11.81
C MET A 267 3.96 10.62 12.11
N ASP A 268 4.87 11.54 11.84
CA ASP A 268 4.60 12.96 11.90
C ASP A 268 3.60 13.34 10.80
N ARG A 269 2.65 14.23 11.13
CA ARG A 269 1.72 14.81 10.17
C ARG A 269 2.44 15.58 9.07
N GLN A 270 3.63 16.11 9.35
CA GLN A 270 4.47 16.80 8.35
C GLN A 270 4.92 15.88 7.20
N MET A 271 4.91 14.56 7.40
CA MET A 271 5.19 13.58 6.33
C MET A 271 3.94 13.19 5.53
N ARG A 272 2.79 13.84 5.73
CA ARG A 272 1.50 13.48 5.11
C ARG A 272 1.62 13.35 3.59
N ASP A 273 2.04 14.41 2.93
CA ASP A 273 2.05 14.49 1.47
C ASP A 273 3.08 13.55 0.87
N GLU A 274 4.30 13.53 1.43
CA GLU A 274 5.35 12.61 1.01
C GLU A 274 4.90 11.14 1.19
N PHE A 275 4.27 10.79 2.31
CA PHE A 275 3.87 9.43 2.59
C PHE A 275 2.73 8.95 1.70
N VAL A 276 1.72 9.80 1.46
CA VAL A 276 0.64 9.48 0.53
C VAL A 276 1.18 9.39 -0.90
N PHE A 277 2.00 10.36 -1.33
CA PHE A 277 2.62 10.38 -2.65
C PHE A 277 3.49 9.14 -2.90
N GLN A 278 4.37 8.78 -1.96
CA GLN A 278 5.19 7.57 -2.06
C GLN A 278 4.33 6.32 -2.17
N PHE A 279 3.25 6.24 -1.40
CA PHE A 279 2.33 5.10 -1.47
C PHE A 279 1.61 5.03 -2.81
N GLU A 280 1.04 6.13 -3.29
CA GLU A 280 0.31 6.19 -4.57
C GLU A 280 1.25 6.01 -5.78
N ASN A 281 2.50 6.48 -5.73
CA ASN A 281 3.48 6.22 -6.78
C ASN A 281 3.92 4.76 -6.82
N GLN A 282 4.26 4.17 -5.66
CA GLN A 282 4.56 2.74 -5.60
C GLN A 282 3.38 1.91 -6.11
N LEU A 283 2.16 2.34 -5.81
CA LEU A 283 0.95 1.74 -6.36
C LEU A 283 0.94 1.82 -7.90
N ARG A 284 1.06 3.03 -8.46
CA ARG A 284 1.06 3.26 -9.92
C ARG A 284 2.16 2.47 -10.63
N ASP A 285 3.39 2.49 -10.12
CA ASP A 285 4.53 1.77 -10.69
C ASP A 285 4.27 0.25 -10.74
N HIS A 286 3.70 -0.31 -9.66
CA HIS A 286 3.34 -1.72 -9.63
C HIS A 286 2.21 -2.07 -10.61
N LEU A 287 1.17 -1.23 -10.70
CA LEU A 287 0.06 -1.42 -11.65
C LEU A 287 0.58 -1.39 -13.08
N TRP A 288 1.31 -0.33 -13.44
CA TRP A 288 1.88 -0.14 -14.78
C TRP A 288 2.81 -1.28 -15.19
N GLY A 289 3.74 -1.65 -14.31
CA GLY A 289 4.67 -2.73 -14.59
C GLY A 289 3.95 -4.07 -14.76
N THR A 290 2.91 -4.34 -13.95
CA THR A 290 2.14 -5.60 -14.05
C THR A 290 1.35 -5.65 -15.35
N SER A 291 0.76 -4.52 -15.75
CA SER A 291 0.04 -4.35 -17.01
C SER A 291 0.94 -4.61 -18.21
N SER A 292 2.08 -3.92 -18.24
CA SER A 292 3.09 -4.03 -19.30
C SER A 292 3.62 -5.46 -19.43
N PHE A 293 3.87 -6.14 -18.30
CA PHE A 293 4.29 -7.54 -18.28
C PHE A 293 3.24 -8.47 -18.91
N LEU A 294 1.96 -8.32 -18.54
CA LEU A 294 0.89 -9.16 -19.08
C LEU A 294 0.64 -8.90 -20.56
N ALA A 295 0.67 -7.65 -21.00
CA ALA A 295 0.53 -7.29 -22.41
C ALA A 295 1.68 -7.87 -23.24
N GLY A 296 2.92 -7.74 -22.75
CA GLY A 296 4.10 -8.33 -23.39
C GLY A 296 4.02 -9.86 -23.47
N ALA A 297 3.63 -10.51 -22.37
CA ALA A 297 3.42 -11.95 -22.34
C ALA A 297 2.30 -12.39 -23.29
N ALA A 298 1.18 -11.66 -23.34
CA ALA A 298 0.06 -11.98 -24.25
C ALA A 298 0.53 -11.99 -25.70
N ASN A 299 1.29 -10.98 -26.11
CA ASN A 299 1.88 -10.89 -27.44
C ASN A 299 2.85 -12.06 -27.72
N GLU A 300 3.73 -12.41 -26.79
CA GLU A 300 4.66 -13.55 -26.92
C GLU A 300 3.91 -14.88 -27.13
N TYR A 301 2.76 -15.05 -26.48
CA TYR A 301 1.93 -16.25 -26.56
C TYR A 301 0.83 -16.16 -27.63
N HIS A 302 0.82 -15.14 -28.48
CA HIS A 302 -0.18 -14.92 -29.52
C HIS A 302 -1.64 -14.84 -28.98
N LEU A 303 -1.80 -14.23 -27.82
CA LEU A 303 -3.09 -13.91 -27.21
C LEU A 303 -3.33 -12.40 -27.26
N ALA A 304 -4.59 -11.99 -27.28
CA ALA A 304 -4.93 -10.57 -27.21
C ALA A 304 -5.18 -10.19 -25.74
N TYR A 305 -4.67 -9.02 -25.33
CA TYR A 305 -4.87 -8.47 -24.00
C TYR A 305 -5.54 -7.11 -24.09
N GLU A 306 -6.52 -6.87 -23.24
CA GLU A 306 -7.24 -5.61 -23.16
C GLU A 306 -7.25 -5.09 -21.73
N GLU A 307 -6.69 -3.91 -21.52
CA GLU A 307 -6.60 -3.29 -20.21
C GLU A 307 -7.94 -2.68 -19.78
N LEU A 308 -8.22 -2.78 -18.48
CA LEU A 308 -9.30 -2.08 -17.81
C LEU A 308 -8.73 -0.82 -17.19
N HIS A 309 -9.11 0.33 -17.74
CA HIS A 309 -8.57 1.61 -17.31
C HIS A 309 -9.55 2.40 -16.45
N ARG A 310 -9.00 3.08 -15.45
CA ARG A 310 -9.65 4.19 -14.76
C ARG A 310 -9.10 5.51 -15.28
N ALA A 311 -9.99 6.44 -15.61
CA ALA A 311 -9.58 7.83 -15.83
C ALA A 311 -9.04 8.43 -14.52
N THR A 312 -8.08 9.34 -14.63
CA THR A 312 -7.54 10.09 -13.50
C THR A 312 -7.55 11.57 -13.82
N GLU A 313 -7.41 12.40 -12.77
CA GLU A 313 -7.26 13.84 -12.88
C GLU A 313 -6.15 14.28 -13.85
N SER A 314 -5.02 13.56 -13.87
CA SER A 314 -3.88 13.90 -14.75
C SER A 314 -4.10 13.52 -16.22
N GLY A 315 -5.25 12.90 -16.55
CA GLY A 315 -5.53 12.35 -17.87
C GLY A 315 -4.76 11.05 -18.18
N VAL A 316 -3.88 10.59 -17.29
CA VAL A 316 -3.13 9.35 -17.47
C VAL A 316 -4.00 8.18 -16.97
N PRO A 317 -4.42 7.25 -17.85
CA PRO A 317 -5.25 6.14 -17.43
C PRO A 317 -4.46 5.20 -16.51
N ILE A 318 -5.07 4.81 -15.38
CA ILE A 318 -4.51 3.78 -14.50
C ILE A 318 -5.09 2.43 -14.93
N ALA A 319 -4.22 1.49 -15.31
CA ALA A 319 -4.62 0.12 -15.58
C ALA A 319 -4.91 -0.62 -14.26
N LEU A 320 -6.16 -0.98 -14.05
CA LEU A 320 -6.64 -1.70 -12.85
C LEU A 320 -6.45 -3.21 -12.98
N GLY A 321 -6.43 -3.68 -14.22
CA GLY A 321 -6.48 -5.08 -14.60
C GLY A 321 -6.63 -5.21 -16.11
N GLY A 322 -7.03 -6.39 -16.55
CA GLY A 322 -7.35 -6.59 -17.96
C GLY A 322 -7.92 -7.96 -18.25
N ILE A 323 -8.49 -8.08 -19.45
CA ILE A 323 -9.11 -9.28 -19.96
C ILE A 323 -8.16 -9.90 -20.99
N LEU A 324 -7.86 -11.18 -20.79
CA LEU A 324 -7.08 -11.98 -21.73
C LEU A 324 -8.06 -12.68 -22.68
N TYR A 325 -7.78 -12.59 -23.97
CA TYR A 325 -8.60 -13.17 -25.02
C TYR A 325 -7.79 -14.13 -25.90
N TYR A 326 -8.49 -15.15 -26.38
CA TYR A 326 -8.09 -15.91 -27.54
C TYR A 326 -8.71 -15.27 -28.77
N ASP A 327 -7.89 -14.89 -29.75
CA ASP A 327 -8.35 -14.31 -31.02
C ASP A 327 -8.21 -15.35 -32.14
N PRO A 328 -9.31 -15.97 -32.61
CA PRO A 328 -9.25 -16.99 -33.66
C PRO A 328 -8.73 -16.44 -35.00
N ALA A 329 -8.83 -15.13 -35.24
CA ALA A 329 -8.44 -14.53 -36.51
C ALA A 329 -6.91 -14.42 -36.68
N VAL A 330 -6.20 -14.27 -35.56
CA VAL A 330 -4.74 -14.08 -35.53
C VAL A 330 -4.02 -15.26 -34.87
N ALA A 331 -4.77 -16.21 -34.30
CA ALA A 331 -4.21 -17.39 -33.66
C ALA A 331 -3.40 -18.24 -34.65
N PRO A 332 -2.11 -18.52 -34.36
CA PRO A 332 -1.34 -19.47 -35.14
C PRO A 332 -1.92 -20.88 -35.04
N ALA A 333 -1.51 -21.75 -35.95
CA ALA A 333 -1.88 -23.17 -35.89
C ALA A 333 -1.48 -23.78 -34.53
N PRO A 334 -2.33 -24.64 -33.90
CA PRO A 334 -2.16 -25.07 -32.51
C PRO A 334 -0.84 -25.80 -32.21
N ASP A 335 -0.25 -26.43 -33.23
CA ASP A 335 1.05 -27.12 -33.20
C ASP A 335 2.25 -26.18 -33.11
N ARG A 336 2.07 -24.89 -33.44
CA ARG A 336 3.13 -23.88 -33.45
C ARG A 336 3.32 -23.17 -32.11
N VAL A 337 2.36 -23.25 -31.19
CA VAL A 337 2.44 -22.57 -29.88
C VAL A 337 2.84 -23.56 -28.80
N LYS A 338 4.05 -23.38 -28.26
CA LYS A 338 4.52 -24.17 -27.13
C LYS A 338 3.87 -23.69 -25.83
N TRP A 339 2.73 -24.27 -25.47
CA TRP A 339 2.06 -23.95 -24.21
C TRP A 339 2.75 -24.62 -23.02
N SER A 340 3.53 -23.85 -22.26
CA SER A 340 4.17 -24.34 -21.04
C SER A 340 3.15 -24.64 -19.94
N LEU A 341 3.40 -25.72 -19.18
CA LEU A 341 2.74 -25.98 -17.90
C LEU A 341 2.90 -24.81 -16.91
N ALA A 342 3.95 -24.01 -17.08
CA ALA A 342 4.25 -22.81 -16.32
C ALA A 342 4.05 -21.55 -17.18
N ASN A 343 2.87 -21.38 -17.78
CA ASN A 343 2.53 -20.19 -18.56
C ASN A 343 2.35 -18.96 -17.64
N PRO A 344 2.67 -17.73 -18.12
CA PRO A 344 2.59 -16.51 -17.32
C PRO A 344 1.17 -16.11 -16.92
N PHE A 345 0.15 -16.66 -17.60
CA PHE A 345 -1.27 -16.40 -17.35
C PHE A 345 -1.87 -17.31 -16.27
N ASP A 346 -1.13 -18.31 -15.81
CA ASP A 346 -1.58 -19.28 -14.82
C ASP A 346 -2.85 -20.07 -15.25
N LEU A 347 -3.15 -20.22 -16.55
CA LEU A 347 -4.27 -21.02 -17.08
C LEU A 347 -3.95 -22.52 -17.02
N THR A 348 -4.91 -23.36 -16.62
CA THR A 348 -4.75 -24.84 -16.49
C THR A 348 -4.88 -25.60 -17.80
N TYR A 349 -5.19 -24.90 -18.88
CA TYR A 349 -5.44 -25.45 -20.20
C TYR A 349 -4.68 -24.63 -21.24
N ASN A 350 -4.46 -25.25 -22.41
CA ASN A 350 -3.93 -24.58 -23.58
C ASN A 350 -5.11 -24.03 -24.39
N PRO A 351 -5.27 -22.70 -24.56
CA PRO A 351 -6.40 -22.13 -25.30
C PRO A 351 -6.42 -22.53 -26.78
N PHE A 352 -5.25 -22.82 -27.37
CA PHE A 352 -5.12 -23.22 -28.78
C PHE A 352 -5.63 -24.65 -29.07
N THR A 353 -5.68 -25.51 -28.06
CA THR A 353 -6.09 -26.92 -28.23
C THR A 353 -7.28 -27.33 -27.36
N ASP A 354 -7.68 -26.51 -26.38
CA ASP A 354 -8.76 -26.86 -25.47
C ASP A 354 -10.11 -26.95 -26.22
N PRO A 355 -10.81 -28.10 -26.16
CA PRO A 355 -12.04 -28.31 -26.93
C PRO A 355 -13.18 -27.34 -26.57
N ALA A 356 -13.22 -26.78 -25.35
CA ALA A 356 -14.25 -25.83 -24.97
C ALA A 356 -13.96 -24.44 -25.58
N VAL A 357 -12.70 -24.01 -25.57
CA VAL A 357 -12.27 -22.76 -26.22
C VAL A 357 -12.51 -22.84 -27.73
N GLN A 358 -12.12 -23.95 -28.36
CA GLN A 358 -12.31 -24.14 -29.80
C GLN A 358 -13.79 -24.19 -30.19
N ARG A 359 -14.65 -24.80 -29.37
CA ARG A 359 -16.11 -24.75 -29.59
C ARG A 359 -16.68 -23.33 -29.45
N ALA A 360 -16.19 -22.55 -28.49
CA ALA A 360 -16.60 -21.15 -28.34
C ALA A 360 -16.16 -20.30 -29.55
N ALA A 361 -14.94 -20.49 -30.03
CA ALA A 361 -14.43 -19.85 -31.24
C ALA A 361 -15.25 -20.21 -32.49
N GLN A 362 -15.66 -21.47 -32.62
CA GLN A 362 -16.54 -21.92 -33.71
C GLN A 362 -17.96 -21.36 -33.61
N ALA A 363 -18.49 -21.22 -32.39
CA ALA A 363 -19.83 -20.69 -32.16
C ALA A 363 -19.93 -19.17 -32.43
N SER A 364 -18.83 -18.43 -32.27
CA SER A 364 -18.78 -16.98 -32.46
C SER A 364 -17.61 -16.60 -33.38
N PRO A 365 -17.68 -16.95 -34.68
CA PRO A 365 -16.60 -16.71 -35.63
C PRO A 365 -16.31 -15.21 -35.80
N GLY A 366 -15.03 -14.84 -35.76
CA GLY A 366 -14.57 -13.44 -35.87
C GLY A 366 -14.64 -12.63 -34.58
N SER A 367 -15.12 -13.21 -33.47
CA SER A 367 -15.10 -12.56 -32.15
C SER A 367 -13.90 -13.01 -31.31
N LYS A 368 -13.39 -12.12 -30.46
CA LYS A 368 -12.41 -12.45 -29.43
C LYS A 368 -13.09 -13.25 -28.31
N ILE A 369 -12.51 -14.39 -27.96
CA ILE A 369 -13.05 -15.29 -26.93
C ILE A 369 -12.39 -14.98 -25.59
N PRO A 370 -13.15 -14.51 -24.57
CA PRO A 370 -12.57 -14.16 -23.28
C PRO A 370 -12.10 -15.41 -22.53
N LEU A 371 -10.83 -15.43 -22.14
CA LEU A 371 -10.21 -16.55 -21.40
C LEU A 371 -10.25 -16.33 -19.89
N ALA A 372 -9.82 -15.15 -19.45
CA ALA A 372 -9.70 -14.82 -18.04
C ALA A 372 -9.69 -13.31 -17.78
N ILE A 373 -10.10 -12.90 -16.58
CA ILE A 373 -9.97 -11.53 -16.08
C ILE A 373 -8.86 -11.51 -15.02
N TYR A 374 -7.99 -10.52 -15.12
CA TYR A 374 -6.90 -10.26 -14.19
C TYR A 374 -7.08 -8.92 -13.50
N VAL A 375 -6.67 -8.84 -12.23
CA VAL A 375 -6.49 -7.59 -11.49
C VAL A 375 -5.06 -7.51 -10.96
N TYR A 376 -4.57 -6.30 -10.75
CA TYR A 376 -3.20 -6.07 -10.31
C TYR A 376 -3.12 -5.82 -8.80
N GLN A 377 -2.04 -6.26 -8.17
CA GLN A 377 -1.85 -6.07 -6.73
C GLN A 377 -1.18 -4.72 -6.44
N SER A 378 -1.85 -3.92 -5.62
CA SER A 378 -1.40 -2.58 -5.21
C SER A 378 -0.12 -2.53 -4.37
N ASN A 379 0.21 -3.62 -3.66
CA ASN A 379 1.18 -3.60 -2.56
C ASN A 379 2.42 -4.47 -2.78
N HIS A 380 2.45 -5.31 -3.82
CA HIS A 380 3.49 -6.32 -4.00
C HIS A 380 3.85 -6.49 -5.48
N ALA A 381 5.16 -6.59 -5.75
CA ALA A 381 5.80 -6.80 -7.06
C ALA A 381 4.92 -7.47 -8.13
N LEU A 382 4.91 -6.87 -9.34
CA LEU A 382 4.54 -7.40 -10.66
C LEU A 382 3.76 -8.73 -10.67
N LYS A 383 2.53 -8.76 -10.12
CA LYS A 383 1.75 -9.99 -9.99
C LYS A 383 0.31 -9.77 -10.42
N PRO A 384 -0.06 -10.23 -11.63
CA PRO A 384 -1.45 -10.29 -12.00
C PRO A 384 -2.15 -11.39 -11.21
N ILE A 385 -3.38 -11.14 -10.78
CA ILE A 385 -4.21 -12.14 -10.12
C ILE A 385 -5.36 -12.49 -11.04
N ILE A 386 -5.46 -13.76 -11.43
CA ILE A 386 -6.66 -14.27 -12.08
C ILE A 386 -7.84 -14.19 -11.10
N VAL A 387 -8.83 -13.38 -11.43
CA VAL A 387 -10.07 -13.22 -10.65
C VAL A 387 -11.18 -14.09 -11.24
N VAL A 388 -11.19 -14.25 -12.56
CA VAL A 388 -12.17 -15.06 -13.29
C VAL A 388 -11.45 -15.88 -14.35
N ASP A 389 -11.82 -17.16 -14.47
CA ASP A 389 -11.40 -18.06 -15.55
C ASP A 389 -12.68 -18.61 -16.20
N PHE A 390 -12.95 -18.22 -17.44
CA PHE A 390 -14.23 -18.51 -18.10
C PHE A 390 -14.41 -20.00 -18.41
N PHE A 391 -13.31 -20.73 -18.63
CA PHE A 391 -13.33 -22.15 -19.01
C PHE A 391 -13.00 -23.11 -17.86
N ARG A 392 -12.38 -22.61 -16.78
CA ARG A 392 -12.11 -23.39 -15.56
C ARG A 392 -12.44 -22.55 -14.32
N ARG A 393 -13.75 -22.38 -14.06
CA ARG A 393 -14.30 -21.48 -13.02
C ARG A 393 -13.71 -21.67 -11.62
N ASP A 394 -13.33 -22.89 -11.24
CA ASP A 394 -12.74 -23.16 -9.92
C ASP A 394 -11.23 -22.90 -9.84
N ASN A 395 -10.53 -22.66 -10.96
CA ASN A 395 -9.08 -22.44 -10.99
C ASN A 395 -8.64 -21.32 -10.03
N PRO A 396 -9.25 -20.11 -10.01
CA PRO A 396 -8.86 -19.07 -9.05
C PRO A 396 -9.03 -19.50 -7.59
N ARG A 397 -10.13 -20.18 -7.26
CA ARG A 397 -10.43 -20.68 -5.91
C ARG A 397 -9.44 -21.75 -5.47
N VAL A 398 -9.13 -22.71 -6.34
CA VAL A 398 -8.16 -23.77 -6.07
C VAL A 398 -6.79 -23.16 -5.79
N ARG A 399 -6.37 -22.16 -6.56
CA ARG A 399 -5.10 -21.44 -6.35
C ARG A 399 -5.05 -20.70 -5.03
N GLU A 400 -6.10 -19.94 -4.71
CA GLU A 400 -6.19 -19.22 -3.44
C GLU A 400 -6.12 -20.19 -2.27
N SER A 401 -6.83 -21.31 -2.36
CA SER A 401 -6.81 -22.35 -1.34
C SER A 401 -5.44 -23.01 -1.18
N ALA A 402 -4.71 -23.27 -2.28
CA ALA A 402 -3.37 -23.83 -2.25
C ALA A 402 -2.37 -22.86 -1.61
N ARG A 403 -2.46 -21.56 -1.92
CA ARG A 403 -1.64 -20.51 -1.30
C ARG A 403 -1.95 -20.39 0.20
N TYR A 404 -3.23 -20.41 0.58
CA TYR A 404 -3.65 -20.40 1.99
C TYR A 404 -3.06 -21.58 2.76
N TRP A 405 -3.20 -22.80 2.25
CA TRP A 405 -2.65 -23.99 2.91
C TRP A 405 -1.13 -23.97 3.00
N ARG A 406 -0.44 -23.50 1.96
CA ARG A 406 1.01 -23.31 2.00
C ARG A 406 1.42 -22.33 3.09
N LYS A 407 0.71 -21.20 3.23
CA LYS A 407 0.97 -20.22 4.28
C LYS A 407 0.72 -20.82 5.66
N LEU A 408 -0.40 -21.51 5.85
CA LEU A 408 -0.74 -22.16 7.10
C LEU A 408 0.28 -23.25 7.47
N ALA A 409 0.76 -24.01 6.49
CA ALA A 409 1.81 -25.01 6.69
C ALA A 409 3.13 -24.34 7.08
N ASN A 410 3.53 -23.25 6.43
CA ASN A 410 4.72 -22.48 6.83
C ASN A 410 4.61 -21.95 8.27
N GLU A 411 3.43 -21.46 8.66
CA GLU A 411 3.15 -20.99 10.02
C GLU A 411 3.20 -22.13 11.04
N ALA A 412 2.64 -23.30 10.71
CA ALA A 412 2.71 -24.50 11.52
C ALA A 412 4.16 -24.99 11.68
N ILE A 413 4.95 -24.96 10.60
CA ILE A 413 6.37 -25.32 10.59
C ILE A 413 7.18 -24.38 11.49
N ALA A 414 6.96 -23.07 11.40
CA ALA A 414 7.60 -22.08 12.27
C ALA A 414 7.26 -22.27 13.75
N ALA A 415 6.20 -23.02 14.07
CA ALA A 415 5.76 -23.29 15.43
C ALA A 415 6.14 -24.69 15.97
N SER A 416 6.69 -25.60 15.15
CA SER A 416 6.71 -27.03 15.54
C SER A 416 8.02 -27.81 15.41
N ASP A 417 9.15 -27.25 14.96
CA ASP A 417 10.50 -27.89 14.97
C ASP A 417 10.56 -29.40 14.58
N LEU A 418 9.67 -29.86 13.69
CA LEU A 418 9.44 -31.28 13.38
C LEU A 418 9.86 -31.61 11.93
N GLY A 419 11.14 -31.90 11.72
CA GLY A 419 11.77 -32.11 10.41
C GLY A 419 11.33 -33.34 9.60
N LEU A 420 10.66 -34.34 10.19
CA LEU A 420 10.20 -35.54 9.47
C LEU A 420 8.84 -35.34 8.77
N PHE A 421 7.94 -34.59 9.40
CA PHE A 421 6.63 -34.19 8.84
C PHE A 421 6.77 -33.21 7.68
N TYR A 422 7.86 -32.43 7.67
CA TYR A 422 8.28 -31.58 6.55
C TYR A 422 8.33 -32.36 5.23
N SER A 423 8.92 -33.56 5.20
CA SER A 423 9.09 -34.30 3.94
C SER A 423 7.78 -34.75 3.32
N ILE A 424 6.73 -35.01 4.11
CA ILE A 424 5.44 -35.52 3.62
C ILE A 424 4.51 -34.36 3.29
N VAL A 425 4.33 -33.40 4.21
CA VAL A 425 3.47 -32.22 3.99
C VAL A 425 4.04 -31.31 2.91
N ASN A 426 5.36 -31.08 2.89
CA ASN A 426 6.00 -30.32 1.82
C ASN A 426 5.93 -31.07 0.49
N ARG A 427 5.99 -32.41 0.45
CA ARG A 427 5.87 -33.18 -0.80
C ARG A 427 4.44 -33.22 -1.30
N SER A 428 3.43 -33.31 -0.44
CA SER A 428 2.01 -33.23 -0.82
C SER A 428 1.57 -31.81 -1.19
N LEU A 429 1.99 -30.79 -0.44
CA LEU A 429 1.73 -29.39 -0.76
C LEU A 429 2.54 -28.90 -1.94
N ASN A 430 3.79 -29.35 -2.12
CA ASN A 430 4.52 -29.13 -3.36
C ASN A 430 3.88 -29.92 -4.50
N PHE A 431 3.34 -31.12 -4.31
CA PHE A 431 2.64 -31.81 -5.41
C PHE A 431 1.35 -31.09 -5.82
N ALA A 432 0.57 -30.59 -4.85
CA ALA A 432 -0.63 -29.78 -5.10
C ALA A 432 -0.30 -28.36 -5.61
N ALA A 433 0.81 -27.77 -5.16
CA ALA A 433 1.29 -26.45 -5.58
C ALA A 433 2.21 -26.48 -6.81
N ASN A 434 2.74 -27.64 -7.22
CA ASN A 434 3.62 -27.84 -8.40
C ASN A 434 2.86 -28.39 -9.61
N ARG A 435 1.54 -28.61 -9.54
CA ARG A 435 0.78 -28.86 -10.77
C ARG A 435 0.82 -27.65 -11.73
N LYS A 436 1.21 -26.47 -11.22
CA LYS A 436 1.98 -25.45 -11.95
C LYS A 436 2.99 -24.89 -10.98
N THR A 437 4.29 -25.09 -11.25
CA THR A 437 5.42 -24.53 -10.50
C THR A 437 5.04 -23.23 -9.84
N SER A 438 5.23 -23.11 -8.52
CA SER A 438 4.98 -21.86 -7.82
C SER A 438 5.60 -20.71 -8.62
N THR A 439 4.78 -19.85 -9.20
CA THR A 439 5.21 -18.51 -9.57
C THR A 439 6.00 -18.01 -8.36
N TRP A 440 7.27 -17.59 -8.55
CA TRP A 440 8.25 -17.17 -7.53
C TRP A 440 7.84 -15.91 -6.74
N PHE A 441 6.54 -15.72 -6.61
CA PHE A 441 5.87 -14.47 -6.58
C PHE A 441 4.79 -14.57 -5.50
N SER A 442 5.24 -14.20 -4.29
CA SER A 442 4.49 -13.80 -3.07
C SER A 442 4.15 -14.89 -2.04
N ALA A 443 4.67 -14.69 -0.83
CA ALA A 443 4.22 -15.31 0.42
C ALA A 443 3.04 -14.55 1.08
N LYS A 444 2.50 -13.49 0.45
CA LYS A 444 1.44 -12.62 0.98
C LYS A 444 0.12 -12.80 0.20
N GLY A 445 -0.99 -12.58 0.89
CA GLY A 445 -2.34 -13.04 0.49
C GLY A 445 -2.83 -12.53 -0.88
N PRO A 446 -3.55 -13.35 -1.66
CA PRO A 446 -4.02 -13.01 -3.00
C PRO A 446 -5.24 -12.07 -3.04
N ALA A 447 -5.91 -11.81 -1.92
CA ALA A 447 -7.09 -10.93 -1.86
C ALA A 447 -6.76 -9.42 -1.87
N LEU A 448 -5.46 -9.07 -1.85
CA LEU A 448 -4.97 -7.70 -2.02
C LEU A 448 -5.16 -7.28 -3.48
N GLY A 449 -6.03 -6.29 -3.75
CA GLY A 449 -6.17 -5.65 -5.07
C GLY A 449 -7.40 -6.05 -5.89
N VAL A 450 -8.30 -6.88 -5.35
CA VAL A 450 -9.57 -7.24 -6.03
C VAL A 450 -10.67 -6.20 -5.76
N GLU A 451 -10.51 -5.39 -4.71
CA GLU A 451 -11.57 -4.50 -4.21
C GLU A 451 -12.01 -3.44 -5.21
N GLU A 452 -11.09 -2.86 -5.97
CA GLU A 452 -11.47 -1.82 -6.95
C GLU A 452 -12.33 -2.41 -8.09
N LEU A 453 -11.97 -3.59 -8.61
CA LEU A 453 -12.82 -4.29 -9.59
C LEU A 453 -14.16 -4.71 -8.96
N ARG A 454 -14.15 -5.16 -7.70
CA ARG A 454 -15.36 -5.57 -6.99
C ARG A 454 -16.34 -4.40 -6.83
N LEU A 455 -15.86 -3.23 -6.39
CA LEU A 455 -16.68 -2.02 -6.26
C LEU A 455 -17.19 -1.54 -7.63
N SER A 456 -16.36 -1.65 -8.66
CA SER A 456 -16.75 -1.32 -10.03
C SER A 456 -17.85 -2.26 -10.56
N LEU A 457 -17.83 -3.53 -10.17
CA LEU A 457 -18.89 -4.50 -10.50
C LEU A 457 -20.15 -4.25 -9.68
N GLU A 458 -20.02 -3.92 -8.39
CA GLU A 458 -21.15 -3.57 -7.52
C GLU A 458 -21.94 -2.37 -8.03
N GLY A 459 -21.25 -1.36 -8.59
CA GLY A 459 -21.86 -0.19 -9.23
C GLY A 459 -21.99 -0.25 -10.75
N HIS A 460 -21.81 -1.42 -11.38
CA HIS A 460 -21.99 -1.62 -12.83
C HIS A 460 -21.12 -0.73 -13.76
N LEU A 461 -19.98 -0.21 -13.28
CA LEU A 461 -19.20 0.84 -13.96
C LEU A 461 -18.66 0.45 -15.35
N TYR A 462 -18.23 -0.80 -15.53
CA TYR A 462 -17.55 -1.26 -16.76
C TYR A 462 -18.27 -2.40 -17.49
N PHE A 463 -19.31 -2.95 -16.87
CA PHE A 463 -19.97 -4.17 -17.32
C PHE A 463 -21.48 -3.98 -17.21
N GLU A 464 -22.21 -4.53 -18.18
CA GLU A 464 -23.68 -4.59 -18.11
C GLU A 464 -24.13 -5.27 -16.79
N PRO A 465 -25.26 -4.86 -16.18
CA PRO A 465 -25.70 -5.35 -14.87
C PRO A 465 -25.73 -6.88 -14.76
N GLU A 466 -26.30 -7.58 -15.75
CA GLU A 466 -26.34 -9.05 -15.77
C GLU A 466 -24.95 -9.68 -15.77
N THR A 467 -24.01 -9.11 -16.54
CA THR A 467 -22.64 -9.57 -16.61
C THR A 467 -21.90 -9.25 -15.31
N ALA A 468 -22.09 -8.05 -14.77
CA ALA A 468 -21.47 -7.60 -13.53
C ALA A 468 -21.84 -8.51 -12.37
N ASP A 469 -23.11 -8.87 -12.25
CA ASP A 469 -23.63 -9.76 -11.21
C ASP A 469 -23.05 -11.18 -11.28
N VAL A 470 -22.86 -11.71 -12.49
CA VAL A 470 -22.25 -13.02 -12.70
C VAL A 470 -20.76 -12.99 -12.35
N LEU A 471 -20.04 -11.93 -12.74
CA LEU A 471 -18.63 -11.77 -12.43
C LEU A 471 -18.40 -11.54 -10.93
N LEU A 472 -19.29 -10.79 -10.26
CA LEU A 472 -19.26 -10.56 -8.82
C LEU A 472 -19.41 -11.87 -8.05
N ASP A 473 -20.38 -12.72 -8.44
CA ASP A 473 -20.55 -14.06 -7.85
C ASP A 473 -19.29 -14.94 -8.03
N GLN A 474 -18.61 -14.84 -9.17
CA GLN A 474 -17.39 -15.60 -9.42
C GLN A 474 -16.21 -15.09 -8.57
N ILE A 475 -16.09 -13.78 -8.41
CA ILE A 475 -15.10 -13.16 -7.52
C ILE A 475 -15.35 -13.56 -6.07
N ASP A 476 -16.60 -13.57 -5.61
CA ASP A 476 -16.95 -13.97 -4.25
C ASP A 476 -16.67 -15.44 -3.97
N ARG A 477 -16.89 -16.33 -4.96
CA ARG A 477 -16.59 -17.77 -4.83
C ARG A 477 -15.09 -18.04 -4.66
N ARG A 478 -14.24 -17.15 -5.16
CA ARG A 478 -12.79 -17.23 -5.01
C ARG A 478 -12.35 -16.96 -3.57
N VAL A 479 -13.02 -16.05 -2.86
CA VAL A 479 -12.64 -15.57 -1.52
C VAL A 479 -12.80 -16.69 -0.48
N VAL A 480 -11.69 -17.16 0.07
CA VAL A 480 -11.70 -18.23 1.10
C VAL A 480 -11.96 -17.67 2.51
N ASN A 481 -12.06 -16.35 2.66
CA ASN A 481 -12.16 -15.69 3.96
C ASN A 481 -13.60 -15.69 4.53
N PRO A 482 -13.88 -16.43 5.63
CA PRO A 482 -15.22 -16.48 6.21
C PRO A 482 -15.63 -15.20 6.93
N LEU A 483 -14.75 -14.21 7.09
CA LEU A 483 -15.09 -12.90 7.64
C LEU A 483 -15.71 -11.96 6.60
N VAL A 484 -15.38 -12.12 5.32
CA VAL A 484 -15.81 -11.19 4.26
C VAL A 484 -17.18 -11.59 3.72
N GLN A 485 -18.04 -10.61 3.45
CA GLN A 485 -19.39 -10.85 2.93
C GLN A 485 -19.39 -10.87 1.40
N PRO A 486 -20.33 -11.60 0.78
CA PRO A 486 -20.55 -11.51 -0.67
C PRO A 486 -20.87 -10.08 -1.10
N GLY A 487 -20.43 -9.69 -2.29
CA GLY A 487 -20.59 -8.36 -2.88
C GLY A 487 -22.05 -7.93 -2.98
N ARG A 488 -22.97 -8.79 -3.46
CA ARG A 488 -24.41 -8.45 -3.51
C ARG A 488 -25.01 -8.09 -2.15
N ILE A 489 -24.58 -8.77 -1.09
CA ILE A 489 -25.00 -8.45 0.29
C ILE A 489 -24.36 -7.15 0.77
N GLN A 490 -23.12 -6.87 0.36
CA GLN A 490 -22.48 -5.59 0.68
C GLN A 490 -23.13 -4.43 -0.05
N ARG A 491 -23.60 -4.65 -1.29
CA ARG A 491 -24.32 -3.66 -2.10
C ARG A 491 -25.56 -3.13 -1.37
N LEU A 492 -26.51 -4.02 -1.08
CA LEU A 492 -27.74 -3.68 -0.34
C LEU A 492 -27.47 -3.11 1.06
N ARG A 493 -26.41 -3.59 1.73
CA ARG A 493 -26.02 -3.04 3.03
C ARG A 493 -25.49 -1.63 2.96
N ALA A 494 -24.75 -1.31 1.90
CA ALA A 494 -24.24 0.04 1.71
C ALA A 494 -25.39 1.01 1.50
N GLU A 495 -26.41 0.62 0.73
CA GLU A 495 -27.67 1.38 0.55
C GLU A 495 -28.42 1.54 1.87
N LEU A 496 -28.63 0.46 2.63
CA LEU A 496 -29.27 0.53 3.95
C LEU A 496 -28.50 1.43 4.92
N HIS A 497 -27.18 1.31 4.96
CA HIS A 497 -26.35 2.16 5.81
C HIS A 497 -26.40 3.62 5.38
N TYR A 498 -26.48 3.89 4.07
CA TYR A 498 -26.62 5.24 3.55
C TYR A 498 -27.99 5.84 3.91
N GLN A 499 -29.09 5.12 3.67
CA GLN A 499 -30.43 5.53 4.12
C GLN A 499 -30.46 5.73 5.64
N ALA A 500 -29.79 4.87 6.40
CA ALA A 500 -29.67 5.00 7.84
C ALA A 500 -28.92 6.27 8.30
N LEU A 501 -27.95 6.73 7.52
CA LEU A 501 -27.25 8.00 7.78
C LEU A 501 -28.09 9.22 7.40
N LEU A 502 -29.03 9.08 6.45
CA LEU A 502 -29.92 10.16 6.00
C LEU A 502 -31.20 10.29 6.83
N ALA A 503 -31.64 9.19 7.45
CA ALA A 503 -32.88 9.10 8.22
C ALA A 503 -33.00 10.18 9.31
N ASN A 504 -34.23 10.61 9.60
CA ASN A 504 -34.53 11.65 10.58
C ASN A 504 -33.70 12.93 10.35
N GLY A 505 -33.55 13.32 9.09
CA GLY A 505 -32.76 14.49 8.72
C GLY A 505 -31.25 14.35 8.95
N GLY A 506 -30.72 13.15 9.17
CA GLY A 506 -29.31 12.91 9.46
C GLY A 506 -28.90 13.13 10.91
N GLU A 507 -29.82 12.94 11.86
CA GLU A 507 -29.59 13.12 13.30
C GLU A 507 -28.34 12.38 13.81
N ALA A 508 -28.11 11.14 13.36
CA ALA A 508 -26.95 10.35 13.79
C ALA A 508 -25.62 10.91 13.26
N VAL A 509 -25.62 11.46 12.03
CA VAL A 509 -24.47 12.13 11.44
C VAL A 509 -24.17 13.40 12.24
N LEU A 510 -25.21 14.19 12.54
CA LEU A 510 -25.10 15.41 13.35
C LEU A 510 -24.57 15.11 14.75
N HIS A 511 -25.09 14.07 15.40
CA HIS A 511 -24.61 13.63 16.72
C HIS A 511 -23.13 13.19 16.67
N ALA A 512 -22.73 12.40 15.67
CA ALA A 512 -21.33 12.01 15.50
C ALA A 512 -20.42 13.24 15.25
N ALA A 513 -20.84 14.17 14.39
CA ALA A 513 -20.11 15.41 14.11
C ALA A 513 -19.95 16.27 15.37
N ARG A 514 -21.02 16.45 16.16
CA ARG A 514 -20.99 17.17 17.44
C ARG A 514 -20.01 16.53 18.43
N GLN A 515 -20.04 15.21 18.59
CA GLN A 515 -19.10 14.51 19.47
C GLN A 515 -17.63 14.69 19.06
N VAL A 516 -17.36 14.69 17.75
CA VAL A 516 -16.01 14.92 17.23
C VAL A 516 -15.61 16.39 17.44
N ARG A 517 -16.49 17.34 17.10
CA ARG A 517 -16.27 18.78 17.33
C ARG A 517 -15.97 19.09 18.79
N GLU A 518 -16.76 18.56 19.72
CA GLU A 518 -16.54 18.74 21.15
C GLU A 518 -15.17 18.25 21.59
N LYS A 519 -14.73 17.09 21.09
CA LYS A 519 -13.37 16.57 21.40
C LYS A 519 -12.29 17.45 20.81
N LEU A 520 -12.43 17.90 19.55
CA LEU A 520 -11.47 18.82 18.93
C LEU A 520 -11.36 20.13 19.72
N ILE A 521 -12.50 20.71 20.15
CA ILE A 521 -12.50 21.91 21.00
C ILE A 521 -11.77 21.62 22.32
N ARG A 522 -12.05 20.49 22.97
CA ARG A 522 -11.38 20.10 24.23
C ARG A 522 -9.88 19.88 24.06
N GLU A 523 -9.45 19.33 22.92
CA GLU A 523 -8.04 19.15 22.58
C GLU A 523 -7.33 20.50 22.42
N VAL A 524 -7.92 21.42 21.66
CA VAL A 524 -7.37 22.76 21.42
C VAL A 524 -7.35 23.61 22.70
N THR A 525 -8.39 23.52 23.52
CA THR A 525 -8.52 24.31 24.76
C THR A 525 -7.88 23.63 25.98
N GLU A 526 -7.27 22.46 25.81
CA GLU A 526 -6.76 21.59 26.89
C GLU A 526 -7.79 21.29 28.01
N ASN A 527 -9.08 21.40 27.69
CA ASN A 527 -10.19 21.33 28.62
C ASN A 527 -10.69 19.89 28.81
N ARG A 528 -10.27 19.22 29.89
CA ARG A 528 -10.53 17.79 30.07
C ARG A 528 -11.86 17.43 30.74
N GLN A 529 -12.49 18.32 31.52
CA GLN A 529 -13.57 17.89 32.44
C GLN A 529 -14.75 18.86 32.63
N ARG A 530 -14.63 20.17 32.31
CA ARG A 530 -15.78 21.10 32.46
C ARG A 530 -16.68 21.10 31.21
N PRO A 531 -17.96 21.51 31.34
CA PRO A 531 -18.80 21.82 30.18
C PRO A 531 -18.14 22.88 29.29
N LEU A 532 -18.33 22.78 27.98
CA LEU A 532 -17.81 23.76 27.03
C LEU A 532 -18.52 25.09 27.22
N ALA A 533 -17.74 26.17 27.35
CA ALA A 533 -18.27 27.53 27.43
C ALA A 533 -18.16 28.24 26.07
N SER A 534 -18.89 29.34 25.87
CA SER A 534 -18.81 30.14 24.63
C SER A 534 -17.39 30.61 24.31
N SER A 535 -16.56 30.83 25.33
CA SER A 535 -15.13 31.14 25.18
C SER A 535 -14.35 30.02 24.49
N ASP A 536 -14.68 28.76 24.78
CA ASP A 536 -13.97 27.59 24.25
C ASP A 536 -14.25 27.44 22.74
N TYR A 537 -15.49 27.71 22.32
CA TYR A 537 -15.86 27.79 20.90
C TYR A 537 -15.17 28.95 20.19
N ALA A 538 -14.99 30.10 20.84
CA ALA A 538 -14.28 31.25 20.28
C ALA A 538 -12.79 30.93 20.05
N ILE A 539 -12.13 30.30 21.03
CA ILE A 539 -10.73 29.85 20.92
C ILE A 539 -10.60 28.81 19.80
N TYR A 540 -11.51 27.85 19.72
CA TYR A 540 -11.49 26.86 18.64
C TYR A 540 -11.67 27.52 17.27
N ARG A 541 -12.60 28.47 17.13
CA ARG A 541 -12.82 29.22 15.89
C ARG A 541 -11.56 29.99 15.45
N GLN A 542 -10.83 30.58 16.38
CA GLN A 542 -9.52 31.19 16.12
C GLN A 542 -8.48 30.15 15.67
N SER A 543 -8.42 28.98 16.32
CA SER A 543 -7.57 27.87 15.86
C SER A 543 -7.89 27.44 14.42
N VAL A 544 -9.18 27.35 14.05
CA VAL A 544 -9.61 27.01 12.69
C VAL A 544 -9.17 28.07 11.68
N ARG A 545 -9.28 29.36 12.01
CA ARG A 545 -8.80 30.49 11.18
C ARG A 545 -7.29 30.46 10.95
N LYS A 546 -6.51 30.06 11.96
CA LYS A 546 -5.04 29.99 11.88
C LYS A 546 -4.54 28.80 11.06
N GLN A 547 -5.31 27.70 10.97
CA GLN A 547 -4.88 26.46 10.32
C GLN A 547 -4.45 26.62 8.85
N PRO A 548 -5.19 27.30 7.96
CA PRO A 548 -4.76 27.51 6.57
C PRO A 548 -3.41 28.22 6.46
N HIS A 549 -3.17 29.22 7.32
CA HIS A 549 -1.90 29.94 7.35
C HIS A 549 -0.76 29.06 7.86
N LEU A 550 -1.01 28.24 8.88
CA LEU A 550 -0.05 27.26 9.37
C LEU A 550 0.34 26.25 8.29
N ARG A 551 -0.65 25.67 7.60
CA ARG A 551 -0.40 24.68 6.54
C ARG A 551 0.48 25.24 5.41
N ARG A 552 0.30 26.50 5.03
CA ARG A 552 1.16 27.17 4.02
C ARG A 552 2.62 27.24 4.49
N LEU A 553 2.86 27.55 5.76
CA LEU A 553 4.21 27.57 6.33
C LEU A 553 4.80 26.15 6.45
N GLU A 554 3.99 25.17 6.85
CA GLU A 554 4.40 23.77 6.93
C GLU A 554 4.75 23.20 5.55
N THR A 555 4.01 23.58 4.50
CA THR A 555 4.30 23.17 3.12
C THR A 555 5.71 23.62 2.71
N PHE A 556 6.08 24.87 3.02
CA PHE A 556 7.44 25.37 2.79
C PHE A 556 8.49 24.64 3.65
N LEU A 557 8.13 24.29 4.90
CA LEU A 557 9.00 23.49 5.76
C LEU A 557 9.22 22.07 5.23
N SER A 558 8.26 21.50 4.49
CA SER A 558 8.37 20.16 3.90
C SER A 558 8.98 20.12 2.50
N ASP A 559 8.88 21.19 1.72
CA ASP A 559 9.37 21.22 0.35
C ASP A 559 10.90 21.13 0.33
N GLN A 560 11.52 20.15 -0.33
CA GLN A 560 12.98 20.08 -0.46
C GLN A 560 13.53 21.11 -1.45
N PHE A 561 12.69 21.57 -2.38
CA PHE A 561 13.01 22.56 -3.40
C PHE A 561 12.22 23.84 -3.12
N ALA A 562 12.70 24.63 -2.16
CA ALA A 562 12.06 25.86 -1.67
C ALA A 562 11.75 26.97 -2.73
N GLY A 563 11.87 26.68 -4.02
CA GLY A 563 11.51 27.54 -5.14
C GLY A 563 10.05 27.43 -5.61
N SER A 564 9.23 26.52 -5.07
CA SER A 564 7.85 26.33 -5.55
C SER A 564 6.81 27.24 -4.86
N VAL A 565 7.08 27.69 -3.63
CA VAL A 565 6.12 28.51 -2.84
C VAL A 565 6.33 29.99 -3.12
N LEU A 566 5.32 30.64 -3.70
CA LEU A 566 5.31 32.08 -3.95
C LEU A 566 5.47 32.86 -2.64
N THR A 567 6.48 33.74 -2.57
CA THR A 567 6.79 34.60 -1.41
C THR A 567 5.57 35.36 -0.88
N ASP A 568 4.65 35.75 -1.76
CA ASP A 568 3.41 36.44 -1.39
C ASP A 568 2.47 35.59 -0.52
N HIS A 569 2.41 34.28 -0.74
CA HIS A 569 1.57 33.37 0.06
C HIS A 569 2.14 33.21 1.48
N LEU A 570 3.46 33.21 1.61
CA LEU A 570 4.15 33.18 2.90
C LEU A 570 3.94 34.49 3.66
N ILE A 571 4.03 35.63 2.97
CA ILE A 571 3.74 36.95 3.53
C ILE A 571 2.30 37.03 4.02
N GLU A 572 1.34 36.54 3.24
CA GLU A 572 -0.07 36.51 3.63
C GLU A 572 -0.30 35.62 4.86
N ALA A 573 0.34 34.44 4.90
CA ALA A 573 0.27 33.54 6.05
C ALA A 573 0.83 34.20 7.33
N LEU A 574 1.98 34.86 7.26
CA LEU A 574 2.57 35.57 8.39
C LEU A 574 1.66 36.72 8.87
N LYS A 575 1.06 37.48 7.95
CA LYS A 575 0.10 38.55 8.30
C LYS A 575 -1.12 37.99 9.01
N GLY A 576 -1.70 36.90 8.51
CA GLY A 576 -2.85 36.23 9.11
C GLY A 576 -2.57 35.76 10.54
N LEU A 577 -1.47 35.02 10.73
CA LEU A 577 -1.05 34.55 12.06
C LEU A 577 -0.76 35.70 13.03
N SER A 578 -0.15 36.78 12.53
CA SER A 578 0.15 37.95 13.35
C SER A 578 -1.09 38.72 13.80
N ALA A 579 -2.11 38.80 12.95
CA ALA A 579 -3.35 39.51 13.25
C ALA A 579 -4.20 38.79 14.31
N GLU A 580 -4.01 37.48 14.47
CA GLU A 580 -4.82 36.64 15.35
C GLU A 580 -4.08 36.16 16.60
N ALA A 581 -2.91 36.74 16.93
CA ALA A 581 -2.11 36.36 18.09
C ALA A 581 -2.89 36.52 19.42
N ASP A 582 -3.08 35.42 20.16
CA ASP A 582 -3.90 35.40 21.39
C ASP A 582 -3.22 34.72 22.59
N GLY A 583 -2.00 34.22 22.41
CA GLY A 583 -1.19 33.64 23.49
C GLY A 583 -1.39 32.15 23.75
N HIS A 584 -2.36 31.51 23.07
CA HIS A 584 -2.54 30.05 23.08
C HIS A 584 -1.89 29.35 21.86
N ASP A 585 -1.00 30.06 21.18
CA ASP A 585 -0.43 29.75 19.87
C ASP A 585 0.83 28.87 19.92
N ARG A 586 0.88 27.86 20.79
CA ARG A 586 2.10 27.05 20.97
C ARG A 586 2.56 26.35 19.68
N GLU A 587 1.62 25.73 18.96
CA GLU A 587 1.91 25.05 17.68
C GLU A 587 2.35 26.06 16.61
N VAL A 588 1.70 27.22 16.54
CA VAL A 588 2.05 28.30 15.61
C VAL A 588 3.47 28.81 15.88
N ILE A 589 3.81 29.03 17.15
CA ILE A 589 5.14 29.45 17.59
C ILE A 589 6.18 28.41 17.17
N ASP A 590 5.94 27.12 17.45
CA ASP A 590 6.88 26.04 17.11
C ASP A 590 7.12 25.97 15.59
N VAL A 591 6.06 26.07 14.77
CA VAL A 591 6.16 26.09 13.30
C VAL A 591 6.93 27.31 12.82
N LEU A 592 6.64 28.51 13.34
CA LEU A 592 7.34 29.75 12.96
C LEU A 592 8.81 29.75 13.37
N MET A 593 9.15 29.17 14.52
CA MET A 593 10.55 29.00 14.94
C MET A 593 11.32 28.11 13.97
N ARG A 594 10.73 26.96 13.56
CA ARG A 594 11.33 26.09 12.53
C ARG A 594 11.44 26.80 11.19
N PHE A 595 10.40 27.54 10.79
CA PHE A 595 10.35 28.29 9.54
C PHE A 595 11.46 29.36 9.50
N ARG A 596 11.57 30.17 10.56
CA ARG A 596 12.65 31.14 10.74
C ARG A 596 14.03 30.49 10.59
N GLN A 597 14.25 29.38 11.28
CA GLN A 597 15.55 28.70 11.27
C GLN A 597 15.90 28.17 9.88
N ARG A 598 14.92 27.64 9.14
CA ARG A 598 15.10 27.20 7.77
C ARG A 598 15.46 28.34 6.83
N LEU A 599 14.82 29.50 6.97
CA LEU A 599 15.16 30.70 6.20
C LEU A 599 16.59 31.20 6.51
N GLU A 600 17.00 31.19 7.78
CA GLU A 600 18.38 31.54 8.16
C GLU A 600 19.41 30.58 7.56
N ASN A 601 19.13 29.27 7.56
CA ASN A 601 20.02 28.28 6.98
C ASN A 601 20.16 28.48 5.45
N GLN A 602 19.07 28.79 4.76
CA GLN A 602 19.10 29.15 3.33
C GLN A 602 19.90 30.42 3.07
N PHE A 603 19.71 31.44 3.91
CA PHE A 603 20.45 32.70 3.80
C PHE A 603 21.95 32.47 3.95
N ARG A 604 22.37 31.73 4.99
CA ARG A 604 23.79 31.37 5.20
C ARG A 604 24.37 30.52 4.07
N ALA A 605 23.59 29.58 3.52
CA ALA A 605 24.03 28.76 2.39
C ALA A 605 24.27 29.61 1.13
N GLN A 606 23.42 30.62 0.88
CA GLN A 606 23.60 31.58 -0.22
C GLN A 606 24.82 32.49 0.00
N GLU A 607 25.06 32.93 1.24
CA GLU A 607 26.26 33.69 1.61
C GLU A 607 27.55 32.87 1.37
N LEU A 608 27.57 31.60 1.81
CA LEU A 608 28.70 30.69 1.62
C LEU A 608 28.98 30.39 0.14
N ALA A 609 27.95 30.41 -0.70
CA ALA A 609 28.05 30.23 -2.14
C ALA A 609 28.41 31.52 -2.91
N ASN A 610 28.72 32.63 -2.22
CA ASN A 610 29.02 33.95 -2.81
C ASN A 610 27.91 34.50 -3.72
N HIS A 611 26.65 34.14 -3.49
CA HIS A 611 25.53 34.76 -4.19
C HIS A 611 25.29 36.19 -3.65
N PRO A 612 24.78 37.13 -4.49
CA PRO A 612 24.38 38.45 -4.01
C PRO A 612 23.31 38.32 -2.91
N ILE A 613 23.38 39.22 -1.91
CA ILE A 613 22.46 39.24 -0.77
C ILE A 613 21.02 39.22 -1.27
N ASN A 614 20.28 38.18 -0.88
CA ASN A 614 18.86 38.06 -1.19
C ASN A 614 18.04 38.91 -0.21
N TRP A 615 17.73 40.14 -0.63
CA TRP A 615 16.95 41.10 0.17
C TRP A 615 15.53 40.62 0.47
N GLU A 616 14.94 39.80 -0.39
CA GLU A 616 13.60 39.23 -0.18
C GLU A 616 13.60 38.20 0.95
N LEU A 617 14.63 37.34 0.98
CA LEU A 617 14.81 36.35 2.05
C LEU A 617 15.06 37.03 3.40
N ASN A 618 15.89 38.08 3.44
CA ASN A 618 16.13 38.85 4.65
C ASN A 618 14.86 39.58 5.14
N ALA A 619 14.06 40.14 4.22
CA ALA A 619 12.78 40.75 4.55
C ALA A 619 11.78 39.71 5.12
N LEU A 620 11.80 38.48 4.64
CA LEU A 620 10.95 37.39 5.12
C LEU A 620 11.36 36.93 6.54
N ILE A 621 12.67 36.84 6.81
CA ILE A 621 13.21 36.57 8.17
C ILE A 621 12.72 37.65 9.14
N ALA A 622 12.88 38.93 8.79
CA ALA A 622 12.45 40.05 9.64
C ALA A 622 10.93 40.03 9.92
N ARG A 623 10.11 39.68 8.93
CA ARG A 623 8.65 39.52 9.11
C ARG A 623 8.29 38.35 10.00
N THR A 624 9.05 37.26 9.90
CA THR A 624 8.88 36.09 10.77
C THR A 624 9.21 36.45 12.22
N ASP A 625 10.33 37.15 12.44
CA ASP A 625 10.73 37.64 13.77
C ASP A 625 9.68 38.58 14.38
N ALA A 626 9.12 39.50 13.59
CA ALA A 626 8.05 40.39 14.04
C ALA A 626 6.76 39.64 14.41
N THR A 627 6.46 38.54 13.70
CA THR A 627 5.30 37.69 13.99
C THR A 627 5.52 36.88 15.27
N LEU A 628 6.71 36.30 15.43
CA LEU A 628 7.11 35.57 16.64
C LEU A 628 7.10 36.47 17.89
N ASP A 629 7.63 37.69 17.81
CA ASP A 629 7.63 38.63 18.93
C ASP A 629 6.20 38.99 19.37
N ARG A 630 5.29 39.19 18.43
CA ARG A 630 3.86 39.42 18.74
C ARG A 630 3.21 38.21 19.43
N LEU A 631 3.45 36.99 18.94
CA LEU A 631 2.91 35.77 19.55
C LEU A 631 3.50 35.49 20.94
N TYR A 632 4.80 35.73 21.13
CA TYR A 632 5.44 35.62 22.45
C TYR A 632 4.85 36.62 23.43
N ARG A 633 4.70 37.89 23.04
CA ARG A 633 4.08 38.91 23.89
C ARG A 633 2.63 38.56 24.24
N ALA A 634 1.86 38.05 23.28
CA ALA A 634 0.49 37.59 23.53
C ALA A 634 0.45 36.43 24.53
N SER A 635 1.43 35.53 24.52
CA SER A 635 1.57 34.44 25.51
C SER A 635 2.17 34.87 26.86
N GLY A 636 2.38 36.17 27.08
CA GLY A 636 2.97 36.71 28.31
C GLY A 636 4.49 36.54 28.43
N LYS A 637 5.16 36.15 27.33
CA LYS A 637 6.61 35.91 27.29
C LYS A 637 7.36 37.12 26.74
N GLY A 638 8.58 37.33 27.24
CA GLY A 638 9.45 38.44 26.84
C GLY A 638 10.35 38.14 25.63
N PRO A 639 10.93 39.17 24.99
CA PRO A 639 11.84 39.00 23.84
C PRO A 639 13.15 38.27 24.21
N THR A 640 13.55 38.27 25.49
CA THR A 640 14.69 37.50 26.00
C THR A 640 14.43 36.00 25.99
N GLU A 641 13.20 35.59 26.27
CA GLU A 641 12.79 34.18 26.23
C GLU A 641 12.73 33.67 24.78
N LEU A 642 12.20 34.48 23.85
CA LEU A 642 12.23 34.15 22.42
C LEU A 642 13.66 33.88 21.92
N LYS A 643 14.62 34.74 22.27
CA LYS A 643 16.04 34.54 21.92
C LYS A 643 16.61 33.25 22.52
N HIS A 644 16.26 32.94 23.75
CA HIS A 644 16.72 31.71 24.41
C HIS A 644 16.14 30.46 23.73
N ASP A 645 14.85 30.44 23.45
CA ASP A 645 14.16 29.32 22.80
C ASP A 645 14.67 29.10 21.37
N LEU A 646 14.91 30.16 20.60
CA LEU A 646 15.52 30.08 19.27
C LEU A 646 16.94 29.51 19.31
N ALA A 647 17.78 29.96 20.25
CA ALA A 647 19.13 29.43 20.41
C ALA A 647 19.13 27.94 20.79
N LYS A 648 18.17 27.54 21.64
CA LYS A 648 17.98 26.14 22.03
C LYS A 648 17.53 25.26 20.87
N LEU A 649 16.61 25.75 20.03
CA LEU A 649 16.15 25.04 18.84
C LEU A 649 17.29 24.86 17.82
N ALA A 650 18.09 25.91 17.58
CA ALA A 650 19.26 25.83 16.71
C ALA A 650 20.29 24.79 17.21
N GLN A 651 20.52 24.73 18.52
CA GLN A 651 21.41 23.73 19.13
C GLN A 651 20.85 22.31 19.02
N GLN A 652 19.54 22.13 19.19
CA GLN A 652 18.87 20.83 19.04
C GLN A 652 18.95 20.34 17.60
N GLN A 653 18.66 21.19 16.61
CA GLN A 653 18.75 20.82 15.19
C GLN A 653 20.17 20.48 14.77
N ALA A 654 21.18 21.27 15.16
CA ALA A 654 22.57 20.95 14.86
C ALA A 654 22.98 19.57 15.42
N LYS A 655 22.45 19.19 16.59
CA LYS A 655 22.65 17.86 17.15
C LYS A 655 21.89 16.78 16.38
N GLU A 656 20.63 17.03 16.01
CA GLU A 656 19.82 16.10 15.22
C GLU A 656 20.38 15.87 13.82
N GLU A 657 20.87 16.92 13.15
CA GLU A 657 21.56 16.85 11.85
C GLU A 657 22.84 16.03 11.96
N ALA A 658 23.69 16.30 12.96
CA ALA A 658 24.90 15.51 13.20
C ALA A 658 24.57 14.03 13.50
N GLU A 659 23.51 13.76 14.26
CA GLU A 659 23.03 12.39 14.51
C GLU A 659 22.44 11.73 13.26
N ALA A 660 21.68 12.47 12.45
CA ALA A 660 21.06 12.00 11.22
C ALA A 660 22.14 11.69 10.18
N GLU A 661 23.14 12.55 10.04
CA GLU A 661 24.30 12.34 9.19
C GLU A 661 25.09 11.12 9.66
N ALA A 662 25.37 10.99 10.96
CA ALA A 662 26.06 9.83 11.50
C ALA A 662 25.27 8.52 11.29
N LYS A 663 23.93 8.56 11.39
CA LYS A 663 23.02 7.44 11.10
C LYS A 663 22.98 7.12 9.61
N TRP A 664 22.90 8.12 8.74
CA TRP A 664 22.94 7.99 7.29
C TRP A 664 24.27 7.36 6.86
N GLN A 665 25.40 7.90 7.32
CA GLN A 665 26.74 7.36 7.05
C GLN A 665 26.86 5.90 7.49
N LYS A 666 26.27 5.54 8.65
CA LYS A 666 26.23 4.15 9.15
C LYS A 666 25.36 3.23 8.29
N ARG A 667 24.17 3.70 7.87
CA ARG A 667 23.24 2.93 7.03
C ARG A 667 23.81 2.72 5.64
N HIS A 668 24.34 3.78 5.03
CA HIS A 668 25.00 3.74 3.74
C HIS A 668 26.19 2.78 3.75
N ALA A 669 27.07 2.85 4.76
CA ALA A 669 28.18 1.92 4.90
C ALA A 669 27.72 0.45 5.10
N LYS A 670 26.59 0.22 5.78
CA LYS A 670 26.01 -1.12 5.95
C LYS A 670 25.42 -1.66 4.64
N GLN A 671 24.67 -0.83 3.91
CA GLN A 671 24.11 -1.18 2.60
C GLN A 671 25.24 -1.48 1.62
N PHE A 672 26.24 -0.61 1.53
CA PHE A 672 27.45 -0.84 0.75
C PHE A 672 28.12 -2.17 1.09
N ALA A 673 28.32 -2.47 2.38
CA ALA A 673 28.93 -3.75 2.78
C ALA A 673 28.09 -4.98 2.41
N GLN A 674 26.75 -4.87 2.43
CA GLN A 674 25.85 -5.94 2.01
C GLN A 674 25.88 -6.14 0.51
N GLU A 675 25.84 -5.06 -0.27
CA GLU A 675 25.94 -5.11 -1.73
C GLU A 675 27.31 -5.62 -2.15
N LEU A 676 28.40 -5.15 -1.52
CA LEU A 676 29.76 -5.63 -1.74
C LEU A 676 29.85 -7.14 -1.55
N ASP A 677 29.35 -7.68 -0.43
CA ASP A 677 29.35 -9.13 -0.17
C ASP A 677 28.50 -9.91 -1.17
N GLN A 678 27.35 -9.36 -1.59
CA GLN A 678 26.50 -9.97 -2.61
C GLN A 678 27.19 -10.04 -3.98
N GLN A 679 27.79 -8.93 -4.44
CA GLN A 679 28.48 -8.88 -5.73
C GLN A 679 29.73 -9.76 -5.72
N VAL A 680 30.50 -9.76 -4.63
CA VAL A 680 31.64 -10.67 -4.46
C VAL A 680 31.19 -12.13 -4.51
N LYS A 681 30.13 -12.52 -3.80
CA LYS A 681 29.58 -13.90 -3.84
C LYS A 681 29.01 -14.27 -5.21
N PHE A 682 28.44 -13.31 -5.93
CA PHE A 682 27.97 -13.52 -7.30
C PHE A 682 29.16 -13.80 -8.23
N LEU A 683 30.15 -12.91 -8.28
CA LEU A 683 31.34 -13.09 -9.13
C LEU A 683 32.14 -14.36 -8.74
N GLN A 684 32.19 -14.72 -7.46
CA GLN A 684 32.79 -15.99 -7.03
C GLN A 684 32.06 -17.22 -7.57
N ARG A 685 30.73 -17.20 -7.63
CA ARG A 685 29.94 -18.28 -8.24
C ARG A 685 30.13 -18.33 -9.74
N PHE A 686 30.14 -17.16 -10.39
CA PHE A 686 30.39 -17.02 -11.81
C PHE A 686 31.76 -17.59 -12.21
N VAL A 687 32.83 -17.26 -11.47
CA VAL A 687 34.17 -17.81 -11.69
C VAL A 687 34.22 -19.32 -11.45
N LYS A 688 33.56 -19.82 -10.41
CA LYS A 688 33.48 -21.26 -10.10
C LYS A 688 32.80 -22.06 -11.21
N ASP A 689 31.83 -21.46 -11.88
CA ASP A 689 31.12 -22.05 -13.01
C ASP A 689 31.86 -21.86 -14.35
N GLY A 690 33.12 -21.42 -14.31
CA GLY A 690 33.95 -21.26 -15.50
C GLY A 690 33.64 -20.01 -16.33
N ALA A 691 32.98 -19.01 -15.75
CA ALA A 691 32.48 -17.82 -16.44
C ALA A 691 31.48 -18.13 -17.56
N ASP A 692 30.62 -19.13 -17.35
CA ASP A 692 29.61 -19.51 -18.32
C ASP A 692 28.48 -18.49 -18.45
N LEU A 693 28.47 -17.79 -19.58
CA LEU A 693 27.48 -16.76 -19.90
C LEU A 693 26.11 -17.32 -20.32
N THR A 694 26.01 -18.63 -20.53
CA THR A 694 24.70 -19.29 -20.75
C THR A 694 23.96 -19.55 -19.44
N THR A 695 24.71 -19.83 -18.37
CA THR A 695 24.18 -20.04 -17.02
C THR A 695 24.02 -18.72 -16.25
N PHE A 696 24.92 -17.77 -16.48
CA PHE A 696 24.88 -16.43 -15.88
C PHE A 696 24.68 -15.38 -16.97
N SER A 697 23.48 -14.80 -17.02
CA SER A 697 23.16 -13.77 -18.02
C SER A 697 24.17 -12.62 -17.99
N PRO A 698 24.72 -12.20 -19.16
CA PRO A 698 25.70 -11.11 -19.27
C PRO A 698 25.30 -9.83 -18.53
N TRP A 699 24.02 -9.47 -18.58
CA TRP A 699 23.48 -8.31 -17.84
C TRP A 699 23.79 -8.32 -16.34
N TYR A 700 23.71 -9.48 -15.68
CA TYR A 700 24.02 -9.59 -14.24
C TYR A 700 25.52 -9.51 -13.96
N VAL A 701 26.35 -9.95 -14.90
CA VAL A 701 27.81 -9.83 -14.83
C VAL A 701 28.22 -8.37 -14.97
N THR A 702 27.71 -7.67 -15.99
CA THR A 702 27.96 -6.23 -16.19
C THR A 702 27.46 -5.40 -15.01
N ARG A 703 26.25 -5.66 -14.51
CA ARG A 703 25.72 -4.99 -13.31
C ARG A 703 26.61 -5.18 -12.07
N ALA A 704 27.15 -6.37 -11.87
CA ALA A 704 28.06 -6.63 -10.76
C ALA A 704 29.37 -5.86 -10.91
N LEU A 705 29.86 -5.68 -12.15
CA LEU A 705 31.07 -4.91 -12.46
C LEU A 705 30.83 -3.40 -12.34
N ASP A 706 29.69 -2.90 -12.80
CA ASP A 706 29.30 -1.49 -12.67
C ASP A 706 29.23 -1.03 -11.21
N PHE A 707 28.80 -1.91 -10.30
CA PHE A 707 28.88 -1.64 -8.86
C PHE A 707 30.32 -1.31 -8.44
N PHE A 708 31.31 -2.10 -8.88
CA PHE A 708 32.71 -1.86 -8.57
C PHE A 708 33.27 -0.61 -9.25
N ARG A 709 32.70 -0.18 -10.38
CA ARG A 709 33.04 1.08 -11.04
C ARG A 709 32.66 2.30 -10.21
N GLN A 710 31.57 2.22 -9.43
CA GLN A 710 31.04 3.29 -8.59
C GLN A 710 31.69 3.35 -7.19
N VAL A 711 32.49 2.35 -6.82
CA VAL A 711 33.14 2.28 -5.51
C VAL A 711 34.00 3.51 -5.17
N PRO A 712 34.80 4.10 -6.08
CA PRO A 712 35.59 5.28 -5.74
C PRO A 712 34.75 6.50 -5.31
N GLU A 713 33.59 6.71 -5.95
CA GLU A 713 32.64 7.76 -5.58
C GLU A 713 32.02 7.48 -4.20
N ALA A 714 31.67 6.22 -3.92
CA ALA A 714 31.15 5.81 -2.62
C ALA A 714 32.20 5.96 -1.49
N ILE A 715 33.48 5.76 -1.81
CA ILE A 715 34.62 5.95 -0.89
C ILE A 715 34.84 7.45 -0.60
N SER A 716 34.77 8.32 -1.61
CA SER A 716 34.95 9.76 -1.43
C SER A 716 33.80 10.41 -0.66
N ALA A 717 32.58 9.91 -0.84
CA ALA A 717 31.39 10.41 -0.16
C ALA A 717 31.25 9.98 1.32
N ASN A 718 31.90 8.88 1.75
CA ASN A 718 31.71 8.35 3.10
C ASN A 718 32.97 7.63 3.64
N PRO A 719 33.62 8.18 4.69
CA PRO A 719 34.83 7.58 5.29
C PRO A 719 34.64 6.13 5.78
N ARG A 720 33.44 5.77 6.27
CA ARG A 720 33.16 4.40 6.76
C ARG A 720 33.04 3.39 5.64
N VAL A 721 32.67 3.82 4.43
CA VAL A 721 32.67 2.98 3.23
C VAL A 721 34.11 2.66 2.83
N ALA A 722 35.00 3.66 2.91
CA ALA A 722 36.43 3.49 2.66
C ALA A 722 37.04 2.38 3.53
N ASP A 723 36.75 2.39 4.84
CA ASP A 723 37.25 1.36 5.76
C ASP A 723 36.73 -0.04 5.42
N LYS A 724 35.47 -0.16 5.00
CA LYS A 724 34.88 -1.44 4.61
C LYS A 724 35.45 -1.99 3.32
N TYR A 725 35.66 -1.14 2.32
CA TYR A 725 36.29 -1.55 1.07
C TYR A 725 37.75 -1.99 1.29
N ARG A 726 38.54 -1.22 2.06
CA ARG A 726 39.94 -1.56 2.37
C ARG A 726 40.12 -2.93 3.02
N GLN A 727 39.15 -3.39 3.81
CA GLN A 727 39.17 -4.73 4.43
C GLN A 727 39.11 -5.88 3.40
N GLU A 728 38.45 -5.66 2.26
CA GLU A 728 38.21 -6.70 1.24
C GLU A 728 38.97 -6.43 -0.08
N GLU A 729 39.72 -5.33 -0.17
CA GLU A 729 40.34 -4.84 -1.41
C GLU A 729 41.21 -5.90 -2.11
N SER A 730 42.08 -6.58 -1.35
CA SER A 730 42.98 -7.61 -1.91
C SER A 730 42.20 -8.81 -2.48
N ARG A 731 41.10 -9.20 -1.83
CA ARG A 731 40.21 -10.27 -2.26
C ARG A 731 39.44 -9.89 -3.52
N ILE A 732 38.95 -8.64 -3.59
CA ILE A 732 38.21 -8.11 -4.74
C ILE A 732 39.11 -8.05 -5.97
N ARG A 733 40.32 -7.48 -5.83
CA ARG A 733 41.31 -7.43 -6.92
C ARG A 733 41.66 -8.83 -7.43
N GLY A 734 41.88 -9.78 -6.51
CA GLY A 734 42.13 -11.18 -6.87
C GLY A 734 40.97 -11.83 -7.63
N LEU A 735 39.73 -11.53 -7.24
CA LEU A 735 38.53 -12.06 -7.88
C LEU A 735 38.32 -11.46 -9.28
N LEU A 736 38.47 -10.15 -9.45
CA LEU A 736 38.34 -9.48 -10.76
C LEU A 736 39.38 -10.02 -11.76
N ASN A 737 40.61 -10.29 -11.31
CA ASN A 737 41.63 -10.95 -12.13
C ASN A 737 41.18 -12.35 -12.59
N GLN A 738 40.55 -13.14 -11.71
CA GLN A 738 40.04 -14.46 -12.07
C GLN A 738 38.86 -14.36 -13.05
N VAL A 739 37.96 -13.39 -12.87
CA VAL A 739 36.86 -13.12 -13.80
C VAL A 739 37.40 -12.80 -15.20
N ALA A 740 38.37 -11.87 -15.30
CA ALA A 740 39.00 -11.52 -16.58
C ALA A 740 39.66 -12.73 -17.26
N GLN A 741 40.40 -13.54 -16.50
CA GLN A 741 41.07 -14.74 -17.02
C GLN A 741 40.07 -15.79 -17.53
N LYS A 742 38.97 -16.01 -16.79
CA LYS A 742 37.95 -17.00 -17.16
C LYS A 742 37.11 -16.54 -18.35
N LEU A 743 36.70 -15.27 -18.40
CA LEU A 743 36.01 -14.68 -19.55
C LEU A 743 36.89 -14.73 -20.82
N ALA A 744 38.19 -14.46 -20.70
CA ALA A 744 39.12 -14.55 -21.83
C ALA A 744 39.29 -16.00 -22.34
N ALA A 745 39.15 -17.00 -21.47
CA ALA A 745 39.24 -18.42 -21.81
C ALA A 745 37.90 -19.05 -22.23
N TYR A 746 36.77 -18.37 -22.01
CA TYR A 746 35.44 -18.87 -22.32
C TYR A 746 35.20 -18.94 -23.83
N ARG A 747 34.70 -20.09 -24.30
CA ARG A 747 34.30 -20.31 -25.70
C ARG A 747 32.79 -20.55 -25.75
N PRO A 748 32.01 -19.68 -26.42
CA PRO A 748 30.57 -19.86 -26.55
C PRO A 748 30.23 -21.19 -27.25
N PRO A 749 29.08 -21.81 -26.91
CA PRO A 749 28.58 -22.97 -27.65
C PRO A 749 28.26 -22.62 -29.11
N THR A 750 28.37 -23.61 -29.99
CA THR A 750 28.20 -23.46 -31.44
C THR A 750 26.78 -22.97 -31.77
N GLY A 751 26.67 -21.85 -32.52
CA GLY A 751 25.38 -21.24 -32.88
C GLY A 751 24.92 -20.07 -32.01
N ALA A 752 25.75 -19.58 -31.08
CA ALA A 752 25.45 -18.43 -30.22
C ALA A 752 26.44 -17.26 -30.41
N GLU A 753 26.53 -16.73 -31.64
CA GLU A 753 27.47 -15.64 -32.00
C GLU A 753 27.28 -14.37 -31.16
N TRP A 754 26.03 -14.05 -30.76
CA TRP A 754 25.73 -12.92 -29.86
C TRP A 754 26.41 -13.03 -28.48
N LEU A 755 26.70 -14.24 -27.98
CA LEU A 755 27.41 -14.43 -26.72
C LEU A 755 28.89 -14.07 -26.81
N GLU A 756 29.46 -14.03 -28.01
CA GLU A 756 30.84 -13.63 -28.22
C GLU A 756 31.01 -12.10 -28.07
N GLU A 757 30.04 -11.33 -28.57
CA GLU A 757 29.95 -9.88 -28.36
C GLU A 757 29.74 -9.56 -26.87
N GLU A 758 28.78 -10.21 -26.22
CA GLU A 758 28.50 -10.04 -24.79
C GLU A 758 29.69 -10.41 -23.89
N ARG A 759 30.44 -11.47 -24.25
CA ARG A 759 31.70 -11.83 -23.58
C ARG A 759 32.72 -10.71 -23.68
N PHE A 760 32.85 -10.07 -24.85
CA PHE A 760 33.78 -8.97 -25.06
C PHE A 760 33.40 -7.75 -24.23
N TYR A 761 32.12 -7.37 -24.20
CA TYR A 761 31.61 -6.30 -23.34
C TYR A 761 31.89 -6.55 -21.86
N CYS A 762 31.63 -7.77 -21.38
CA CYS A 762 31.96 -8.13 -19.99
C CYS A 762 33.47 -8.04 -19.72
N LEU A 763 34.32 -8.44 -20.68
CA LEU A 763 35.78 -8.37 -20.54
C LEU A 763 36.29 -6.92 -20.49
N GLU A 764 35.74 -6.03 -21.30
CA GLU A 764 36.05 -4.60 -21.26
C GLU A 764 35.62 -3.97 -19.94
N ALA A 765 34.40 -4.24 -19.49
CA ALA A 765 33.89 -3.75 -18.20
C ALA A 765 34.79 -4.18 -17.02
N VAL A 766 35.29 -5.43 -17.00
CA VAL A 766 36.24 -5.88 -15.95
C VAL A 766 37.54 -5.07 -16.00
N ARG A 767 38.07 -4.82 -17.20
CA ARG A 767 39.33 -4.06 -17.37
C ARG A 767 39.17 -2.61 -16.91
N GLU A 768 38.08 -1.95 -17.29
CA GLU A 768 37.76 -0.60 -16.82
C GLU A 768 37.68 -0.53 -15.30
N VAL A 769 36.96 -1.46 -14.67
CA VAL A 769 36.85 -1.56 -13.21
C VAL A 769 38.22 -1.74 -12.56
N GLN A 770 39.08 -2.60 -13.11
CA GLN A 770 40.44 -2.78 -12.61
C GLN A 770 41.24 -1.47 -12.67
N THR A 771 41.15 -0.72 -13.77
CA THR A 771 41.83 0.57 -13.93
C THR A 771 41.31 1.62 -12.93
N VAL A 772 39.99 1.74 -12.80
CA VAL A 772 39.32 2.69 -11.90
C VAL A 772 39.66 2.41 -10.43
N LEU A 773 39.65 1.14 -10.02
CA LEU A 773 40.03 0.74 -8.66
C LEU A 773 41.54 0.83 -8.39
N MET A 774 42.39 0.74 -9.43
CA MET A 774 43.84 0.99 -9.30
C MET A 774 44.15 2.48 -9.11
N ALA A 775 43.42 3.37 -9.79
CA ALA A 775 43.57 4.82 -9.63
C ALA A 775 43.07 5.35 -8.27
N ALA A 776 42.14 4.64 -7.62
CA ALA A 776 41.56 5.00 -6.33
C ALA A 776 42.43 4.63 -5.10
N ALA A 777 43.60 4.00 -5.28
CA ALA A 777 44.49 3.64 -4.17
C ALA A 777 45.44 4.80 -3.83
N PRO A 778 45.38 5.40 -2.63
CA PRO A 778 46.38 6.39 -2.22
C PRO A 778 47.72 5.70 -1.94
N GLU A 779 48.82 6.36 -2.33
CA GLU A 779 50.20 5.92 -2.11
C GLU A 779 50.41 5.53 -0.63
N ARG A 780 50.93 4.31 -0.39
CA ARG A 780 51.41 3.93 0.95
C ARG A 780 52.56 4.88 1.32
N PRO A 781 52.54 5.56 2.48
CA PRO A 781 53.75 6.21 2.95
C PRO A 781 54.84 5.14 3.16
N PRO A 782 56.09 5.39 2.77
CA PRO A 782 57.16 4.40 2.90
C PRO A 782 57.39 4.07 4.37
N SER A 783 57.44 2.77 4.67
CA SER A 783 57.77 2.24 5.99
C SER A 783 59.08 2.82 6.51
N PRO A 784 59.17 3.22 7.79
CA PRO A 784 60.43 3.71 8.34
C PRO A 784 61.45 2.57 8.36
N ILE A 785 62.59 2.83 7.74
CA ILE A 785 63.78 1.98 7.77
C ILE A 785 64.18 1.80 9.24
N THR A 786 64.17 0.55 9.69
CA THR A 786 64.72 0.12 10.97
C THR A 786 66.23 0.36 10.99
N GLY A 787 66.64 1.51 11.53
CA GLY A 787 67.99 1.77 11.99
C GLY A 787 68.14 1.24 13.41
N SER A 788 68.90 0.15 13.55
CA SER A 788 69.36 -0.39 14.81
C SER A 788 70.26 0.61 15.57
N LEU A 789 69.82 1.06 16.74
CA LEU A 789 70.70 1.46 17.83
C LEU A 789 70.02 1.00 19.13
N GLY A 790 70.78 0.23 19.90
CA GLY A 790 70.26 -0.54 21.01
C GLY A 790 70.36 0.15 22.37
N VAL A 791 70.07 -0.69 23.36
CA VAL A 791 70.54 -0.67 24.75
C VAL A 791 69.77 0.20 25.74
N SER A 792 69.24 -0.54 26.73
CA SER A 792 69.12 -0.22 28.17
C SER A 792 67.85 0.43 28.71
N ALA A 793 67.03 -0.43 29.32
CA ALA A 793 66.58 -0.41 30.72
C ALA A 793 66.35 0.92 31.47
N GLY A 794 65.19 1.00 32.12
CA GLY A 794 64.84 1.91 33.22
C GLY A 794 63.32 2.12 33.27
N SER A 795 62.56 1.23 33.91
CA SER A 795 62.05 1.37 35.28
C SER A 795 61.28 2.66 35.58
N THR A 796 60.06 2.44 36.11
CA THR A 796 59.33 3.24 37.12
C THR A 796 58.60 4.54 36.75
N LEU A 797 57.28 4.46 37.03
CA LEU A 797 56.46 5.35 37.85
C LEU A 797 55.85 6.65 37.26
N HIS A 798 54.57 6.77 37.64
CA HIS A 798 53.72 7.95 37.84
C HIS A 798 52.93 8.56 36.64
N GLN A 799 51.62 8.28 36.72
CA GLN A 799 50.46 9.17 36.51
C GLN A 799 50.71 10.65 36.89
N PRO A 800 49.90 11.61 36.39
CA PRO A 800 48.44 11.53 36.16
C PRO A 800 47.98 11.45 34.70
#